data_AF-A0A7I8MPG2-F1
#
_entry.id   AF-A0A7I8MPG2-F1
#
_cell.length_a   1.000
_cell.length_b   1.000
_cell.length_c   1.000
_cell.angle_alpha   90.00
_cell.angle_beta   90.00
_cell.angle_gamma   90.00
#
_symmetry.space_group_name_H-M   'P 1'
#
loop_
_entity.id
_entity.type
_entity.pdbx_description
1 polymer ?
#
loop_
_entity_poly.entity_id
_entity_poly.type
_entity_poly.pdbx_seq_one_letter_code
_entity_poly.pdbx_strand_id
1 'polypeptide(L)'
;MTSCRGSGVLFGLSVLLMMFLCWMGGRFGPIGDRPLIVPGLSGEIPAGIFVLLFGAAWAVGLLVFLLFPRHLSDARATVWIVGIALLARLLLIPHPPSDDVNRYLWEGRLVREGISPYHFPPNHVSLSELTEGDRYHPKLNHPDVSAAYPPFTILLFAAAGGVFYHPLAVKLLVLACDIGTLVLLFLMLRHRGLDLRWSLLYAVNPIILYSFAGQGHFDAIHNLFMLGAIVLYDRKSWVWMFVVAGLAIQSKYVAALAIPFLLRRENIYWSWITVFVAALPFGLFVHEGAAAVFTGLIHFGEAFAFNGPIHGMLRWGFGDLATATMIGKTLFLVCYGGGCLYFHPRLNPRFAGDPVSGCFFSMGLLILLSPTVHFWYLSWIVPFLVIRPTASWIVLCLTVSTYFTTLGVQRATGIWHLPAWAWAMEWLPFLLLCSLDVRSGLRQAVRPMGHLPAQSMSVIIPTLNEADGISDCIRSVFDDPAVSEVIVVDGASGDGTATVAGAAGAQVLEHALPPDRGGGRGGQILAGLKKATGDVVAVVHADTRVRPPSFSRMCRVLSRQPMIVGGALGGCFSGTDPRFNALEAANDLKSALLRIHFGDQVQFFRRVPVTTYRLFPAIPLMEDVELSLRLNRLGRQTYLFGTASISARRWEAAGFGRAA
;
A
#
# COMPACT_ATOMS: atom_id res chain seq x y z
N MET A 1 13.72 19.35 -24.74
CA MET A 1 12.99 18.06 -24.61
C MET A 1 13.96 16.89 -24.84
N THR A 2 14.76 16.50 -23.85
CA THR A 2 15.63 15.29 -23.89
C THR A 2 16.38 15.14 -22.56
N SER A 3 15.87 14.39 -21.57
CA SER A 3 16.71 13.74 -20.52
C SER A 3 15.92 12.79 -19.59
N CYS A 4 15.12 11.90 -20.18
CA CYS A 4 14.73 10.64 -19.50
C CYS A 4 14.94 9.45 -20.45
N ARG A 5 15.88 9.57 -21.40
CA ARG A 5 16.11 8.54 -22.43
C ARG A 5 16.70 7.25 -21.85
N GLY A 6 17.41 7.31 -20.72
CA GLY A 6 18.03 6.15 -20.09
C GLY A 6 17.08 5.23 -19.32
N SER A 7 15.95 5.75 -18.82
CA SER A 7 15.04 4.98 -17.95
C SER A 7 14.18 3.97 -18.71
N GLY A 8 13.87 4.22 -19.99
CA GLY A 8 13.01 3.34 -20.79
C GLY A 8 13.60 1.95 -21.03
N VAL A 9 14.91 1.85 -21.28
CA VAL A 9 15.60 0.56 -21.48
C VAL A 9 15.64 -0.23 -20.18
N LEU A 10 16.03 0.41 -19.07
CA LEU A 10 16.08 -0.23 -17.76
C LEU A 10 14.69 -0.69 -17.29
N PHE A 11 13.65 0.11 -17.57
CA PHE A 11 12.26 -0.28 -17.33
C PHE A 11 11.86 -1.50 -18.17
N GLY A 12 12.18 -1.52 -19.47
CA GLY A 12 11.91 -2.67 -20.33
C GLY A 12 12.59 -3.94 -19.81
N LEU A 13 13.87 -3.83 -19.41
CA LEU A 13 14.63 -4.94 -18.83
C LEU A 13 14.04 -5.43 -17.49
N SER A 14 13.61 -4.53 -16.61
CA SER A 14 13.00 -4.91 -15.33
C SER A 14 11.65 -5.60 -15.52
N VAL A 15 10.86 -5.16 -16.50
CA VAL A 15 9.61 -5.84 -16.90
C VAL A 15 9.90 -7.23 -17.45
N LEU A 16 10.85 -7.38 -18.37
CA LEU A 16 11.23 -8.69 -18.92
C LEU A 16 11.72 -9.64 -17.82
N LEU A 17 12.55 -9.16 -16.90
CA LEU A 17 13.02 -9.94 -15.76
C LEU A 17 11.87 -10.34 -14.83
N MET A 18 10.92 -9.44 -14.55
CA MET A 18 9.71 -9.77 -13.79
C MET A 18 8.90 -10.88 -14.47
N MET A 19 8.70 -10.78 -15.79
CA MET A 19 7.99 -11.82 -16.55
C MET A 19 8.74 -13.15 -16.49
N PHE A 20 10.07 -13.14 -16.62
CA PHE A 20 10.90 -14.33 -16.49
C PHE A 20 10.77 -14.98 -15.11
N LEU A 21 10.80 -14.20 -14.03
CA LEU A 21 10.62 -14.70 -12.66
C LEU A 21 9.20 -15.27 -12.45
N CYS A 22 8.16 -14.65 -13.01
CA CYS A 22 6.80 -15.18 -12.98
C CYS A 22 6.69 -16.50 -13.77
N TRP A 23 7.32 -16.58 -14.95
CA TRP A 23 7.36 -17.79 -15.77
C TRP A 23 8.07 -18.95 -15.06
N MET A 24 9.18 -18.66 -14.37
CA MET A 24 9.90 -19.61 -13.52
C MET A 24 9.01 -20.04 -12.33
N GLY A 25 8.36 -19.10 -11.66
CA GLY A 25 7.43 -19.36 -10.56
C GLY A 25 6.28 -20.27 -10.95
N GLY A 26 5.72 -20.05 -12.15
CA GLY A 26 4.66 -20.88 -12.73
C GLY A 26 5.09 -22.34 -12.96
N ARG A 27 6.39 -22.60 -13.13
CA ARG A 27 6.97 -23.93 -13.37
C ARG A 27 7.82 -24.43 -12.20
N PHE A 28 7.79 -23.74 -11.06
CA PHE A 28 8.65 -24.07 -9.93
C PHE A 28 8.34 -25.46 -9.35
N GLY A 29 7.09 -25.91 -9.49
CA GLY A 29 6.58 -27.10 -8.83
C GLY A 29 6.19 -26.80 -7.37
N PRO A 30 6.07 -27.82 -6.52
CA PRO A 30 5.77 -27.63 -5.11
C PRO A 30 6.93 -26.91 -4.40
N ILE A 31 6.61 -25.92 -3.57
CA ILE A 31 7.56 -24.95 -2.99
C ILE A 31 8.61 -25.63 -2.09
N GLY A 32 8.24 -26.69 -1.39
CA GLY A 32 9.10 -27.39 -0.42
C GLY A 32 10.22 -28.24 -1.02
N ASP A 33 10.28 -28.40 -2.35
CA ASP A 33 11.05 -29.48 -3.00
C ASP A 33 12.52 -29.13 -3.21
N ARG A 34 12.88 -27.84 -3.09
CA ARG A 34 14.17 -27.31 -3.52
C ARG A 34 14.83 -26.52 -2.38
N PRO A 35 15.60 -27.18 -1.51
CA PRO A 35 16.39 -26.48 -0.50
C PRO A 35 17.53 -25.68 -1.15
N LEU A 36 18.04 -24.67 -0.42
CA LEU A 36 19.23 -23.92 -0.82
C LEU A 36 20.42 -24.37 0.03
N ILE A 37 21.48 -24.81 -0.63
CA ILE A 37 22.76 -25.15 -0.01
C ILE A 37 23.64 -23.89 -0.02
N VAL A 38 24.05 -23.39 1.15
CA VAL A 38 24.92 -22.21 1.25
C VAL A 38 26.35 -22.65 1.51
N PRO A 39 27.31 -22.40 0.59
CA PRO A 39 28.70 -22.80 0.77
C PRO A 39 29.29 -22.18 2.06
N GLY A 40 29.89 -23.01 2.91
CA GLY A 40 30.52 -22.57 4.17
C GLY A 40 29.59 -22.52 5.39
N LEU A 41 28.29 -22.79 5.24
CA LEU A 41 27.37 -23.06 6.35
C LEU A 41 27.03 -24.56 6.34
N SER A 42 27.07 -25.23 7.50
CA SER A 42 26.83 -26.67 7.64
C SER A 42 25.35 -27.09 7.50
N GLY A 43 24.50 -26.26 6.91
CA GLY A 43 23.06 -26.50 6.84
C GLY A 43 22.41 -26.07 5.53
N GLU A 44 21.36 -26.80 5.16
CA GLU A 44 20.46 -26.45 4.06
C GLU A 44 19.37 -25.52 4.54
N ILE A 45 18.97 -24.55 3.71
CA ILE A 45 17.79 -23.71 3.96
C ILE A 45 16.58 -24.36 3.28
N PRO A 46 15.59 -24.88 4.03
CA PRO A 46 14.42 -25.53 3.45
C PRO A 46 13.63 -24.57 2.55
N ALA A 47 13.21 -25.05 1.37
CA ALA A 47 12.58 -24.23 0.32
C ALA A 47 13.39 -22.99 -0.12
N GLY A 48 14.69 -22.92 0.18
CA GLY A 48 15.48 -21.70 0.02
C GLY A 48 15.56 -21.18 -1.42
N ILE A 49 15.48 -22.04 -2.44
CA ILE A 49 15.45 -21.57 -3.84
C ILE A 49 14.15 -20.80 -4.11
N PHE A 50 13.02 -21.21 -3.55
CA PHE A 50 11.76 -20.48 -3.69
C PHE A 50 11.80 -19.15 -2.93
N VAL A 51 12.37 -19.14 -1.74
CA VAL A 51 12.58 -17.91 -0.96
C VAL A 51 13.37 -16.88 -1.78
N LEU A 52 14.46 -17.31 -2.44
CA LEU A 52 15.24 -16.46 -3.34
C LEU A 52 14.43 -15.98 -4.55
N LEU A 53 13.66 -16.87 -5.20
CA LEU A 53 12.82 -16.50 -6.33
C LEU A 53 11.75 -15.46 -5.94
N PHE A 54 11.11 -15.66 -4.79
CA PHE A 54 10.11 -14.75 -4.25
C PHE A 54 10.71 -13.39 -3.91
N GLY A 55 11.85 -13.38 -3.20
CA GLY A 55 12.58 -12.16 -2.87
C GLY A 55 13.08 -11.41 -4.11
N ALA A 56 13.58 -12.13 -5.12
CA ALA A 56 13.97 -11.55 -6.41
C ALA A 56 12.78 -10.94 -7.13
N ALA A 57 11.63 -11.63 -7.17
CA ALA A 57 10.40 -11.08 -7.77
C ALA A 57 9.97 -9.80 -7.05
N TRP A 58 10.09 -9.75 -5.72
CA TRP A 58 9.77 -8.54 -4.95
C TRP A 58 10.70 -7.38 -5.28
N ALA A 59 12.02 -7.62 -5.29
CA ALA A 59 13.03 -6.61 -5.62
C ALA A 59 12.86 -6.08 -7.05
N VAL A 60 12.64 -6.96 -8.02
CA VAL A 60 12.38 -6.58 -9.41
C VAL A 60 11.03 -5.85 -9.54
N GLY A 61 10.02 -6.21 -8.77
CA GLY A 61 8.74 -5.50 -8.73
C GLY A 61 8.89 -4.06 -8.24
N LEU A 62 9.73 -3.85 -7.24
CA LEU A 62 10.09 -2.51 -6.78
C LEU A 62 10.86 -1.73 -7.87
N LEU A 63 11.76 -2.37 -8.62
CA LEU A 63 12.41 -1.75 -9.77
C LEU A 63 11.42 -1.36 -10.87
N VAL A 64 10.45 -2.20 -11.21
CA VAL A 64 9.37 -1.89 -12.17
C VAL A 64 8.57 -0.67 -11.70
N PHE A 65 8.28 -0.57 -10.39
CA PHE A 65 7.61 0.58 -9.80
C PHE A 65 8.44 1.87 -9.89
N LEU A 66 9.72 1.84 -9.49
CA LEU A 66 10.59 3.02 -9.49
C LEU A 66 10.92 3.52 -10.90
N LEU A 67 11.24 2.58 -11.81
CA LEU A 67 11.62 2.88 -13.18
C LEU A 67 10.42 3.14 -14.09
N PHE A 68 9.19 3.09 -13.57
CA PHE A 68 8.00 3.34 -14.37
C PHE A 68 8.10 4.70 -15.08
N PRO A 69 7.75 4.81 -16.37
CA PRO A 69 7.96 6.04 -17.12
C PRO A 69 7.15 7.23 -16.54
N ARG A 70 7.80 8.39 -16.37
CA ARG A 70 7.25 9.57 -15.66
C ARG A 70 6.30 10.45 -16.49
N HIS A 71 6.34 10.36 -17.82
CA HIS A 71 5.60 11.27 -18.71
C HIS A 71 4.46 10.60 -19.48
N LEU A 72 3.97 9.45 -19.00
CA LEU A 72 2.84 8.79 -19.61
C LEU A 72 1.56 9.53 -19.25
N SER A 73 0.66 9.67 -20.22
CA SER A 73 -0.74 10.01 -19.94
C SER A 73 -1.39 8.89 -19.14
N ASP A 74 -2.42 9.20 -18.36
CA ASP A 74 -3.16 8.22 -17.56
C ASP A 74 -3.64 7.02 -18.38
N ALA A 75 -4.08 7.24 -19.63
CA ALA A 75 -4.50 6.17 -20.53
C ALA A 75 -3.35 5.22 -20.87
N ARG A 76 -2.18 5.75 -21.27
CA ARG A 76 -1.00 4.95 -21.59
C ARG A 76 -0.45 4.25 -20.35
N ALA A 77 -0.45 4.93 -19.21
CA ALA A 77 -0.04 4.34 -17.94
C ALA A 77 -0.93 3.15 -17.57
N THR A 78 -2.25 3.28 -17.70
CA THR A 78 -3.19 2.17 -17.49
C THR A 78 -2.91 0.99 -18.41
N VAL A 79 -2.71 1.21 -19.72
CA VAL A 79 -2.41 0.12 -20.66
C VAL A 79 -1.14 -0.64 -20.25
N TRP A 80 -0.06 0.06 -19.90
CA TRP A 80 1.18 -0.56 -19.45
C TRP A 80 0.99 -1.37 -18.16
N ILE A 81 0.37 -0.78 -17.14
CA ILE A 81 0.18 -1.45 -15.85
C ILE A 81 -0.71 -2.68 -16.00
N VAL A 82 -1.82 -2.58 -16.74
CA VAL A 82 -2.72 -3.71 -16.99
C VAL A 82 -2.03 -4.81 -17.80
N GLY A 83 -1.28 -4.44 -18.86
CA GLY A 83 -0.53 -5.41 -19.66
C GLY A 83 0.50 -6.19 -18.83
N ILE A 84 1.28 -5.50 -17.99
CA ILE A 84 2.23 -6.12 -17.06
C ILE A 84 1.50 -7.02 -16.07
N ALA A 85 0.41 -6.54 -15.47
CA ALA A 85 -0.37 -7.27 -14.48
C ALA A 85 -0.94 -8.57 -15.02
N LEU A 86 -1.57 -8.52 -16.21
CA LEU A 86 -2.17 -9.66 -16.88
C LEU A 86 -1.12 -10.69 -17.29
N LEU A 87 -0.02 -10.24 -17.90
CA LEU A 87 1.04 -11.15 -18.34
C LEU A 87 1.70 -11.88 -17.15
N ALA A 88 2.00 -11.16 -16.06
CA ALA A 88 2.53 -11.77 -14.83
C ALA A 88 1.61 -12.87 -14.28
N ARG A 89 0.29 -12.61 -14.23
CA ARG A 89 -0.71 -13.57 -13.74
C ARG A 89 -0.83 -14.78 -14.67
N LEU A 90 -0.90 -14.56 -15.98
CA LEU A 90 -0.98 -15.63 -16.98
C LEU A 90 0.22 -16.59 -16.88
N LEU A 91 1.41 -16.05 -16.66
CA LEU A 91 2.64 -16.84 -16.51
C LEU A 91 2.66 -17.69 -15.24
N LEU A 92 1.87 -17.34 -14.22
CA LEU A 92 1.77 -18.06 -12.94
C LEU A 92 0.60 -19.06 -12.88
N ILE A 93 -0.36 -19.01 -13.81
CA ILE A 93 -1.47 -19.98 -13.88
C ILE A 93 -1.00 -21.45 -13.82
N PRO A 94 0.11 -21.85 -14.48
CA PRO A 94 0.60 -23.23 -14.41
C PRO A 94 1.08 -23.68 -13.01
N HIS A 95 1.29 -22.77 -12.06
CA HIS A 95 1.71 -23.13 -10.70
C HIS A 95 0.65 -24.04 -10.05
N PRO A 96 1.07 -25.09 -9.31
CA PRO A 96 0.14 -25.95 -8.60
C PRO A 96 -0.79 -25.15 -7.67
N PRO A 97 -2.11 -25.44 -7.66
CA PRO A 97 -3.02 -24.81 -6.71
C PRO A 97 -2.65 -25.20 -5.27
N SER A 98 -3.07 -24.39 -4.31
CA SER A 98 -3.07 -24.79 -2.90
C SER A 98 -4.02 -25.97 -2.70
N ASP A 99 -3.70 -26.79 -1.71
CA ASP A 99 -4.54 -27.82 -1.12
C ASP A 99 -5.93 -27.30 -0.70
N ASP A 100 -6.03 -26.04 -0.25
CA ASP A 100 -7.31 -25.40 0.08
C ASP A 100 -8.25 -25.29 -1.14
N VAL A 101 -7.72 -25.25 -2.37
CA VAL A 101 -8.56 -25.16 -3.58
C VAL A 101 -9.40 -26.42 -3.78
N ASN A 102 -8.87 -27.59 -3.41
CA ASN A 102 -9.65 -28.82 -3.43
C ASN A 102 -10.80 -28.74 -2.44
N ARG A 103 -10.58 -28.09 -1.28
CA ARG A 103 -11.62 -27.86 -0.27
C ARG A 103 -12.73 -26.96 -0.80
N TYR A 104 -12.38 -25.87 -1.48
CA TYR A 104 -13.34 -24.97 -2.11
C TYR A 104 -14.23 -25.69 -3.12
N LEU A 105 -13.64 -26.53 -3.98
CA LEU A 105 -14.38 -27.32 -4.95
C LEU A 105 -15.33 -28.32 -4.30
N TRP A 106 -14.85 -29.04 -3.28
CA TRP A 106 -15.64 -30.05 -2.60
C TRP A 106 -16.87 -29.46 -1.93
N GLU A 107 -16.71 -28.36 -1.20
CA GLU A 107 -17.84 -27.68 -0.55
C GLU A 107 -18.82 -27.09 -1.56
N GLY A 108 -18.30 -26.55 -2.67
CA GLY A 108 -19.12 -26.12 -3.80
C GLY A 108 -19.91 -27.29 -4.42
N ARG A 109 -19.32 -28.49 -4.49
CA ARG A 109 -20.01 -29.71 -4.96
C ARG A 109 -21.12 -30.12 -4.00
N LEU A 110 -20.88 -30.13 -2.69
CA LEU A 110 -21.92 -30.44 -1.69
C LEU A 110 -23.16 -29.57 -1.88
N VAL A 111 -22.96 -28.26 -2.03
CA VAL A 111 -24.07 -27.32 -2.26
C VAL A 111 -24.84 -27.62 -3.55
N ARG A 112 -24.15 -28.05 -4.63
CA ARG A 112 -24.81 -28.44 -5.88
C ARG A 112 -25.62 -29.72 -5.77
N GLU A 113 -25.22 -30.64 -4.91
CA GLU A 113 -25.95 -31.87 -4.59
C GLU A 113 -27.07 -31.63 -3.54
N GLY A 114 -27.29 -30.37 -3.13
CA GLY A 114 -28.29 -30.03 -2.11
C GLY A 114 -27.88 -30.39 -0.69
N ILE A 115 -26.59 -30.68 -0.46
CA ILE A 115 -26.03 -31.05 0.85
C ILE A 115 -25.36 -29.83 1.47
N SER A 116 -25.67 -29.59 2.75
CA SER A 116 -25.03 -28.52 3.51
C SER A 116 -23.57 -28.87 3.86
N PRO A 117 -22.60 -28.00 3.52
CA PRO A 117 -21.18 -28.21 3.84
C PRO A 117 -20.85 -27.95 5.31
N TYR A 118 -21.81 -27.43 6.09
CA TYR A 118 -21.66 -27.16 7.52
C TYR A 118 -22.08 -28.36 8.40
N HIS A 119 -22.86 -29.29 7.83
CA HIS A 119 -23.46 -30.40 8.56
C HIS A 119 -22.45 -31.52 8.84
N PHE A 120 -21.77 -31.98 7.79
CA PHE A 120 -20.82 -33.09 7.87
C PHE A 120 -19.40 -32.66 7.45
N PRO A 121 -18.34 -33.10 8.16
CA PRO A 121 -16.99 -32.99 7.63
C PRO A 121 -16.83 -33.89 6.38
N PRO A 122 -15.90 -33.57 5.45
CA PRO A 122 -15.73 -34.35 4.22
C PRO A 122 -15.49 -35.86 4.38
N ASN A 123 -14.88 -36.30 5.48
CA ASN A 123 -14.64 -37.72 5.76
C ASN A 123 -15.83 -38.43 6.44
N HIS A 124 -16.95 -37.75 6.66
CA HIS A 124 -18.09 -38.36 7.32
C HIS A 124 -18.68 -39.51 6.49
N VAL A 125 -19.08 -40.60 7.16
CA VAL A 125 -19.62 -41.81 6.51
C VAL A 125 -20.84 -41.52 5.63
N SER A 126 -21.67 -40.53 5.99
CA SER A 126 -22.83 -40.11 5.20
C SER A 126 -22.50 -39.50 3.84
N LEU A 127 -21.24 -39.19 3.57
CA LEU A 127 -20.77 -38.66 2.28
C LEU A 127 -20.08 -39.72 1.42
N SER A 128 -20.00 -40.98 1.87
CA SER A 128 -19.20 -42.05 1.23
C SER A 128 -19.48 -42.23 -0.27
N GLU A 129 -20.75 -42.15 -0.69
CA GLU A 129 -21.13 -42.26 -2.10
C GLU A 129 -20.58 -41.11 -2.96
N LEU A 130 -20.40 -39.92 -2.38
CA LEU A 130 -19.84 -38.75 -3.07
C LEU A 130 -18.32 -38.73 -3.04
N THR A 131 -17.70 -39.33 -2.02
CA THR A 131 -16.25 -39.42 -1.89
C THR A 131 -15.67 -40.49 -2.81
N GLU A 132 -16.40 -41.58 -3.04
CA GLU A 132 -15.98 -42.66 -3.92
C GLU A 132 -15.82 -42.15 -5.38
N GLY A 133 -14.61 -42.29 -5.92
CA GLY A 133 -14.28 -41.84 -7.28
C GLY A 133 -14.04 -40.32 -7.45
N ASP A 134 -14.15 -39.50 -6.40
CA ASP A 134 -13.80 -38.08 -6.49
C ASP A 134 -12.28 -37.89 -6.61
N ARG A 135 -11.86 -37.19 -7.67
CA ARG A 135 -10.44 -36.98 -8.00
C ARG A 135 -9.68 -36.11 -6.99
N TYR A 136 -10.38 -35.24 -6.27
CA TYR A 136 -9.82 -34.19 -5.42
C TYR A 136 -10.05 -34.44 -3.93
N HIS A 137 -11.05 -35.24 -3.55
CA HIS A 137 -11.34 -35.61 -2.17
C HIS A 137 -10.12 -36.17 -1.41
N PRO A 138 -9.30 -37.09 -1.98
CA PRO A 138 -8.10 -37.60 -1.30
C PRO A 138 -7.02 -36.56 -1.01
N LYS A 139 -7.16 -35.35 -1.56
CA LYS A 139 -6.21 -34.23 -1.43
C LYS A 139 -6.79 -33.05 -0.65
N LEU A 140 -7.87 -33.29 0.09
CA LEU A 140 -8.52 -32.26 0.90
C LEU A 140 -7.67 -31.92 2.12
N ASN A 141 -7.57 -30.63 2.38
CA ASN A 141 -7.06 -30.13 3.65
C ASN A 141 -8.15 -30.23 4.73
N HIS A 142 -7.75 -30.54 5.97
CA HIS A 142 -8.62 -30.70 7.14
C HIS A 142 -9.94 -31.48 6.87
N PRO A 143 -9.86 -32.72 6.36
CA PRO A 143 -11.05 -33.46 5.91
C PRO A 143 -11.99 -33.89 7.06
N ASP A 144 -11.56 -33.73 8.31
CA ASP A 144 -12.33 -34.08 9.52
C ASP A 144 -13.05 -32.87 10.14
N VAL A 145 -12.95 -31.68 9.53
CA VAL A 145 -13.61 -30.45 9.99
C VAL A 145 -14.65 -30.00 8.96
N SER A 146 -15.81 -29.55 9.41
CA SER A 146 -16.86 -28.97 8.55
C SER A 146 -16.45 -27.60 7.99
N ALA A 147 -17.23 -27.07 7.04
CA ALA A 147 -16.88 -25.82 6.37
C ALA A 147 -16.75 -24.64 7.35
N ALA A 148 -15.76 -23.79 7.11
CA ALA A 148 -15.51 -22.57 7.88
C ALA A 148 -15.75 -21.28 7.07
N TYR A 149 -16.12 -21.42 5.78
CA TYR A 149 -16.26 -20.31 4.86
C TYR A 149 -17.67 -19.71 4.90
N PRO A 150 -17.83 -18.41 4.60
CA PRO A 150 -19.14 -17.82 4.48
C PRO A 150 -20.01 -18.43 3.36
N PRO A 151 -21.34 -18.53 3.54
CA PRO A 151 -22.25 -19.11 2.55
C PRO A 151 -22.12 -18.54 1.14
N PHE A 152 -22.01 -17.21 0.98
CA PHE A 152 -21.87 -16.60 -0.34
C PHE A 152 -20.58 -17.04 -1.06
N THR A 153 -19.46 -17.14 -0.34
CA THR A 153 -18.22 -17.66 -0.91
C THR A 153 -18.37 -19.10 -1.40
N ILE A 154 -19.05 -19.96 -0.63
CA ILE A 154 -19.32 -21.33 -1.05
C ILE A 154 -20.22 -21.36 -2.29
N LEU A 155 -21.22 -20.49 -2.39
CA LEU A 155 -22.04 -20.36 -3.60
C LEU A 155 -21.20 -19.96 -4.83
N LEU A 156 -20.20 -19.10 -4.65
CA LEU A 156 -19.27 -18.76 -5.73
C LEU A 156 -18.41 -19.97 -6.14
N PHE A 157 -17.99 -20.80 -5.18
CA PHE A 157 -17.28 -22.05 -5.48
C PHE A 157 -18.18 -23.07 -6.18
N ALA A 158 -19.44 -23.19 -5.74
CA ALA A 158 -20.46 -24.01 -6.41
C ALA A 158 -20.67 -23.57 -7.86
N ALA A 159 -20.80 -22.26 -8.10
CA ALA A 159 -20.92 -21.71 -9.44
C ALA A 159 -19.67 -22.00 -10.29
N ALA A 160 -18.46 -21.76 -9.75
CA ALA A 160 -17.21 -22.03 -10.47
C ALA A 160 -17.04 -23.52 -10.81
N GLY A 161 -17.23 -24.41 -9.83
CA GLY A 161 -17.16 -25.87 -10.02
C GLY A 161 -18.29 -26.42 -10.90
N GLY A 162 -19.40 -25.68 -11.04
CA GLY A 162 -20.49 -25.96 -11.97
C GLY A 162 -20.13 -25.72 -13.44
N VAL A 163 -19.21 -24.78 -13.73
CA VAL A 163 -18.70 -24.58 -15.10
C VAL A 163 -17.85 -25.78 -15.52
N PHE A 164 -16.89 -26.16 -14.67
CA PHE A 164 -16.14 -27.40 -14.81
C PHE A 164 -15.48 -27.77 -13.47
N TYR A 165 -15.53 -29.05 -13.09
CA TYR A 165 -15.05 -29.51 -11.80
C TYR A 165 -13.52 -29.72 -11.81
N HIS A 166 -12.76 -28.62 -11.68
CA HIS A 166 -11.30 -28.62 -11.67
C HIS A 166 -10.76 -27.40 -10.88
N PRO A 167 -9.59 -27.48 -10.21
CA PRO A 167 -9.00 -26.36 -9.46
C PRO A 167 -8.81 -25.08 -10.27
N LEU A 168 -8.63 -25.22 -11.58
CA LEU A 168 -8.54 -24.11 -12.51
C LEU A 168 -9.80 -23.23 -12.52
N ALA A 169 -11.01 -23.79 -12.31
CA ALA A 169 -12.24 -23.02 -12.27
C ALA A 169 -12.21 -21.99 -11.12
N VAL A 170 -11.76 -22.43 -9.95
CA VAL A 170 -11.60 -21.55 -8.78
C VAL A 170 -10.47 -20.54 -9.01
N LYS A 171 -9.34 -20.96 -9.58
CA LYS A 171 -8.25 -20.03 -9.95
C LYS A 171 -8.73 -18.93 -10.91
N LEU A 172 -9.58 -19.25 -11.88
CA LEU A 172 -10.13 -18.27 -12.82
C LEU A 172 -11.10 -17.29 -12.13
N LEU A 173 -11.95 -17.77 -11.22
CA LEU A 173 -12.80 -16.91 -10.37
C LEU A 173 -11.95 -15.94 -9.54
N VAL A 174 -10.93 -16.47 -8.84
CA VAL A 174 -10.00 -15.69 -8.02
C VAL A 174 -9.26 -14.64 -8.86
N LEU A 175 -8.80 -15.02 -10.05
CA LEU A 175 -8.12 -14.12 -10.99
C LEU A 175 -9.05 -13.00 -11.47
N ALA A 176 -10.32 -13.28 -11.73
CA ALA A 176 -11.29 -12.26 -12.09
C ALA A 176 -11.48 -11.23 -10.96
N CYS A 177 -11.57 -11.68 -9.70
CA CYS A 177 -11.68 -10.79 -8.54
C CYS A 177 -10.40 -9.98 -8.29
N ASP A 178 -9.22 -10.58 -8.49
CA ASP A 178 -7.91 -9.91 -8.42
C ASP A 178 -7.80 -8.77 -9.46
N ILE A 179 -8.14 -9.04 -10.73
CA ILE A 179 -8.16 -8.00 -11.76
C ILE A 179 -9.22 -6.93 -11.47
N GLY A 180 -10.40 -7.31 -10.97
CA GLY A 180 -11.41 -6.36 -10.52
C GLY A 180 -10.89 -5.45 -9.41
N THR A 181 -10.12 -5.98 -8.46
CA THR A 181 -9.46 -5.20 -7.40
C THR A 181 -8.48 -4.17 -8.00
N LEU A 182 -7.67 -4.56 -8.97
CA LEU A 182 -6.75 -3.64 -9.67
C LEU A 182 -7.51 -2.50 -10.38
N VAL A 183 -8.65 -2.80 -11.02
CA VAL A 183 -9.51 -1.79 -11.65
C VAL A 183 -10.06 -0.81 -10.60
N LEU A 184 -10.55 -1.32 -9.46
CA LEU A 184 -11.03 -0.49 -8.36
C LEU A 184 -9.92 0.41 -7.79
N LEU A 185 -8.69 -0.09 -7.68
CA LEU A 185 -7.52 0.72 -7.27
C LEU A 185 -7.28 1.88 -8.24
N PHE A 186 -7.39 1.68 -9.56
CA PHE A 186 -7.28 2.78 -10.52
C PHE A 186 -8.37 3.83 -10.35
N LEU A 187 -9.62 3.39 -10.19
CA LEU A 187 -10.76 4.29 -9.98
C LEU A 187 -10.54 5.15 -8.72
N MET A 188 -10.03 4.52 -7.66
CA MET A 188 -9.76 5.18 -6.39
C MET A 188 -8.57 6.16 -6.47
N LEU A 189 -7.45 5.75 -7.07
CA LEU A 189 -6.27 6.62 -7.25
C LEU A 189 -6.63 7.87 -8.05
N ARG A 190 -7.37 7.72 -9.16
CA ARG A 190 -7.85 8.85 -9.97
C ARG A 190 -8.77 9.77 -9.18
N HIS A 191 -9.74 9.21 -8.46
CA HIS A 191 -10.67 9.99 -7.64
C HIS A 191 -9.95 10.82 -6.56
N ARG A 192 -8.90 10.24 -5.96
CA ARG A 192 -8.08 10.87 -4.91
C ARG A 192 -6.95 11.76 -5.46
N GLY A 193 -6.78 11.83 -6.78
CA GLY A 193 -5.71 12.59 -7.45
C GLY A 193 -4.30 11.99 -7.31
N LEU A 194 -4.20 10.75 -6.82
CA LEU A 194 -2.94 10.05 -6.60
C LEU A 194 -2.41 9.46 -7.93
N ASP A 195 -1.10 9.23 -7.99
CA ASP A 195 -0.45 8.66 -9.16
C ASP A 195 -0.88 7.21 -9.42
N LEU A 196 -1.22 6.87 -10.66
CA LEU A 196 -1.56 5.50 -11.06
C LEU A 196 -0.41 4.52 -10.82
N ARG A 197 0.84 4.99 -10.85
CA ARG A 197 2.04 4.19 -10.60
C ARG A 197 1.97 3.42 -9.28
N TRP A 198 1.30 3.96 -8.26
CA TRP A 198 1.14 3.29 -6.97
C TRP A 198 0.49 1.91 -7.08
N SER A 199 -0.37 1.70 -8.07
CA SER A 199 -1.01 0.39 -8.30
C SER A 199 -0.03 -0.73 -8.68
N LEU A 200 1.21 -0.40 -9.11
CA LEU A 200 2.25 -1.41 -9.34
C LEU A 200 2.63 -2.16 -8.06
N LEU A 201 2.50 -1.52 -6.88
CA LEU A 201 2.69 -2.19 -5.59
C LEU A 201 1.69 -3.33 -5.32
N TYR A 202 0.60 -3.40 -6.09
CA TYR A 202 -0.34 -4.52 -6.13
C TYR A 202 -0.12 -5.39 -7.38
N ALA A 203 0.00 -4.76 -8.55
CA ALA A 203 0.04 -5.45 -9.85
C ALA A 203 1.20 -6.45 -9.98
N VAL A 204 2.37 -6.12 -9.44
CA VAL A 204 3.58 -6.98 -9.51
C VAL A 204 4.02 -7.50 -8.13
N ASN A 205 3.14 -7.44 -7.13
CA ASN A 205 3.45 -7.90 -5.79
C ASN A 205 3.47 -9.43 -5.73
N PRO A 206 4.60 -10.07 -5.34
CA PRO A 206 4.68 -11.53 -5.29
C PRO A 206 3.63 -12.18 -4.38
N ILE A 207 3.20 -11.52 -3.29
CA ILE A 207 2.13 -12.05 -2.43
C ILE A 207 0.84 -12.17 -3.23
N ILE A 208 0.43 -11.12 -3.95
CA ILE A 208 -0.79 -11.12 -4.76
C ILE A 208 -0.68 -12.15 -5.88
N LEU A 209 0.44 -12.11 -6.61
CA LEU A 209 0.70 -12.98 -7.74
C LEU A 209 0.68 -14.47 -7.36
N TYR A 210 1.44 -14.86 -6.33
CA TYR A 210 1.50 -16.25 -5.89
C TYR A 210 0.25 -16.68 -5.13
N SER A 211 -0.37 -15.83 -4.31
CA SER A 211 -1.59 -16.23 -3.58
C SER A 211 -2.75 -16.47 -4.55
N PHE A 212 -2.92 -15.61 -5.55
CA PHE A 212 -4.10 -15.63 -6.42
C PHE A 212 -3.86 -16.41 -7.70
N ALA A 213 -3.01 -15.92 -8.59
CA ALA A 213 -2.75 -16.59 -9.87
C ALA A 213 -1.97 -17.91 -9.69
N GLY A 214 -1.11 -17.97 -8.67
CA GLY A 214 -0.37 -19.18 -8.32
C GLY A 214 -1.23 -20.22 -7.61
N GLN A 215 -1.65 -19.92 -6.36
CA GLN A 215 -2.27 -20.89 -5.46
C GLN A 215 -3.80 -20.90 -5.46
N GLY A 216 -4.46 -19.86 -5.97
CA GLY A 216 -5.93 -19.82 -6.03
C GLY A 216 -6.63 -19.48 -4.72
N HIS A 217 -5.97 -18.73 -3.82
CA HIS A 217 -6.57 -18.29 -2.55
C HIS A 217 -7.74 -17.33 -2.77
N PHE A 218 -8.87 -17.61 -2.13
CA PHE A 218 -10.12 -16.86 -2.34
C PHE A 218 -10.13 -15.45 -1.73
N ASP A 219 -9.07 -15.05 -1.02
CA ASP A 219 -8.91 -13.71 -0.43
C ASP A 219 -9.03 -12.57 -1.47
N ALA A 220 -8.84 -12.86 -2.76
CA ALA A 220 -9.12 -11.92 -3.85
C ALA A 220 -10.59 -11.45 -3.87
N ILE A 221 -11.54 -12.33 -3.50
CA ILE A 221 -12.97 -12.01 -3.42
C ILE A 221 -13.21 -10.97 -2.31
N HIS A 222 -12.58 -11.17 -1.15
CA HIS A 222 -12.59 -10.21 -0.05
C HIS A 222 -12.03 -8.85 -0.47
N ASN A 223 -10.87 -8.84 -1.11
CA ASN A 223 -10.23 -7.61 -1.57
C ASN A 223 -11.13 -6.82 -2.55
N LEU A 224 -11.79 -7.52 -3.48
CA LEU A 224 -12.70 -6.91 -4.44
C LEU A 224 -13.86 -6.18 -3.75
N PHE A 225 -14.61 -6.88 -2.88
CA PHE A 225 -15.78 -6.30 -2.24
C PHE A 225 -15.41 -5.26 -1.18
N MET A 226 -14.35 -5.48 -0.40
CA MET A 226 -13.86 -4.50 0.58
C MET A 226 -13.49 -3.18 -0.11
N LEU A 227 -12.66 -3.26 -1.16
CA LEU A 227 -12.25 -2.07 -1.91
C LEU A 227 -13.44 -1.46 -2.67
N GLY A 228 -14.37 -2.27 -3.17
CA GLY A 228 -15.59 -1.81 -3.81
C GLY A 228 -16.45 -0.95 -2.89
N ALA A 229 -16.59 -1.36 -1.62
CA ALA A 229 -17.30 -0.58 -0.61
C ALA A 229 -16.62 0.78 -0.38
N ILE A 230 -15.28 0.81 -0.31
CA ILE A 230 -14.50 2.05 -0.15
C ILE A 230 -14.63 2.97 -1.39
N VAL A 231 -14.61 2.43 -2.60
CA VAL A 231 -14.83 3.23 -3.83
C VAL A 231 -16.23 3.84 -3.85
N LEU A 232 -17.25 3.08 -3.44
CA LEU A 232 -18.62 3.58 -3.34
C LEU A 232 -18.78 4.60 -2.21
N TYR A 233 -18.03 4.45 -1.11
CA TYR A 233 -17.94 5.45 -0.06
C TYR A 233 -17.38 6.78 -0.59
N ASP A 234 -16.26 6.75 -1.33
CA ASP A 234 -15.64 7.95 -1.91
C ASP A 234 -16.61 8.66 -2.88
N ARG A 235 -17.47 7.90 -3.58
CA ARG A 235 -18.52 8.41 -4.46
C ARG A 235 -19.82 8.80 -3.75
N LYS A 236 -19.90 8.62 -2.42
CA LYS A 236 -21.11 8.85 -1.61
C LYS A 236 -22.35 8.04 -2.05
N SER A 237 -22.13 6.88 -2.67
CA SER A 237 -23.19 5.97 -3.13
C SER A 237 -23.58 5.02 -1.99
N TRP A 238 -24.27 5.54 -0.97
CA TRP A 238 -24.44 4.87 0.34
C TRP A 238 -25.15 3.51 0.27
N VAL A 239 -26.28 3.42 -0.44
CA VAL A 239 -27.04 2.16 -0.56
C VAL A 239 -26.16 1.05 -1.12
N TRP A 240 -25.56 1.29 -2.28
CA TRP A 240 -24.68 0.31 -2.92
C TRP A 240 -23.42 0.03 -2.10
N MET A 241 -22.88 1.03 -1.39
CA MET A 241 -21.76 0.83 -0.48
C MET A 241 -22.09 -0.20 0.60
N PHE A 242 -23.26 -0.10 1.24
CA PHE A 242 -23.68 -1.06 2.26
C PHE A 242 -24.06 -2.44 1.70
N VAL A 243 -24.60 -2.52 0.48
CA VAL A 243 -24.78 -3.80 -0.22
C VAL A 243 -23.44 -4.50 -0.41
N VAL A 244 -22.47 -3.78 -0.99
CA VAL A 244 -21.13 -4.31 -1.26
C VAL A 244 -20.37 -4.63 0.03
N ALA A 245 -20.56 -3.85 1.10
CA ALA A 245 -20.00 -4.15 2.42
C ALA A 245 -20.59 -5.44 3.03
N GLY A 246 -21.89 -5.71 2.82
CA GLY A 246 -22.51 -6.98 3.21
C GLY A 246 -21.91 -8.17 2.46
N LEU A 247 -21.71 -8.02 1.14
CA LEU A 247 -21.01 -9.02 0.32
C LEU A 247 -19.54 -9.19 0.75
N ALA A 248 -18.87 -8.14 1.23
CA ALA A 248 -17.51 -8.27 1.77
C ALA A 248 -17.49 -9.16 3.03
N ILE A 249 -18.43 -8.99 3.96
CA ILE A 249 -18.58 -9.88 5.15
C ILE A 249 -18.84 -11.32 4.70
N GLN A 250 -19.73 -11.47 3.73
CA GLN A 250 -20.10 -12.75 3.15
C GLN A 250 -19.04 -13.32 2.19
N SER A 251 -17.99 -12.57 1.86
CA SER A 251 -16.81 -13.11 1.19
C SER A 251 -15.82 -13.66 2.21
N LYS A 252 -15.62 -12.94 3.32
CA LYS A 252 -14.77 -13.32 4.44
C LYS A 252 -15.19 -12.53 5.68
N TYR A 253 -15.54 -13.23 6.77
CA TYR A 253 -16.10 -12.61 7.97
C TYR A 253 -15.24 -11.50 8.58
N VAL A 254 -13.93 -11.54 8.37
CA VAL A 254 -12.98 -10.48 8.73
C VAL A 254 -13.40 -9.09 8.27
N ALA A 255 -14.10 -8.98 7.14
CA ALA A 255 -14.58 -7.71 6.61
C ALA A 255 -15.54 -6.97 7.56
N ALA A 256 -16.19 -7.67 8.49
CA ALA A 256 -17.05 -7.05 9.50
C ALA A 256 -16.30 -6.02 10.36
N LEU A 257 -14.98 -6.22 10.57
CA LEU A 257 -14.12 -5.30 11.30
C LEU A 257 -13.93 -3.94 10.61
N ALA A 258 -14.23 -3.85 9.31
CA ALA A 258 -14.12 -2.59 8.57
C ALA A 258 -15.38 -1.72 8.70
N ILE A 259 -16.53 -2.30 9.04
CA ILE A 259 -17.84 -1.63 8.96
C ILE A 259 -17.92 -0.36 9.80
N PRO A 260 -17.45 -0.32 11.07
CA PRO A 260 -17.52 0.91 11.87
C PRO A 260 -16.83 2.11 11.22
N PHE A 261 -15.80 1.87 10.40
CA PHE A 261 -15.03 2.90 9.71
C PHE A 261 -15.69 3.39 8.40
N LEU A 262 -16.71 2.68 7.91
CA LEU A 262 -17.54 3.09 6.77
C LEU A 262 -18.78 3.88 7.20
N LEU A 263 -19.09 3.91 8.50
CA LEU A 263 -20.24 4.63 9.04
C LEU A 263 -19.98 6.13 9.18
N ARG A 264 -20.96 6.92 8.78
CA ARG A 264 -21.02 8.38 8.91
C ARG A 264 -22.41 8.79 9.39
N ARG A 265 -22.51 9.99 9.95
CA ARG A 265 -23.81 10.59 10.32
C ARG A 265 -24.80 10.60 9.15
N GLU A 266 -24.31 10.89 7.95
CA GLU A 266 -25.15 11.00 6.75
C GLU A 266 -25.57 9.65 6.14
N ASN A 267 -24.88 8.54 6.49
CA ASN A 267 -25.14 7.24 5.88
C ASN A 267 -25.64 6.17 6.87
N ILE A 268 -25.53 6.38 8.18
CA ILE A 268 -25.84 5.38 9.21
C ILE A 268 -27.27 4.81 9.12
N TYR A 269 -28.21 5.61 8.61
CA TYR A 269 -29.59 5.19 8.35
C TYR A 269 -29.68 3.96 7.44
N TRP A 270 -28.73 3.79 6.51
CA TRP A 270 -28.68 2.68 5.57
C TRP A 270 -27.90 1.46 6.08
N SER A 271 -27.35 1.50 7.31
CA SER A 271 -26.46 0.46 7.82
C SER A 271 -27.12 -0.92 7.95
N TRP A 272 -28.44 -0.97 8.13
CA TRP A 272 -29.22 -2.21 8.15
C TRP A 272 -29.11 -3.00 6.85
N ILE A 273 -28.83 -2.35 5.71
CA ILE A 273 -28.63 -3.03 4.42
C ILE A 273 -27.46 -3.99 4.49
N THR A 274 -26.35 -3.61 5.15
CA THR A 274 -25.21 -4.52 5.32
C THR A 274 -25.59 -5.73 6.14
N VAL A 275 -26.37 -5.54 7.21
CA VAL A 275 -26.84 -6.64 8.05
C VAL A 275 -27.74 -7.57 7.24
N PHE A 276 -28.69 -7.02 6.47
CA PHE A 276 -29.60 -7.79 5.63
C PHE A 276 -28.84 -8.58 4.55
N VAL A 277 -27.96 -7.93 3.79
CA VAL A 277 -27.17 -8.58 2.73
C VAL A 277 -26.20 -9.61 3.31
N ALA A 278 -25.63 -9.36 4.48
CA ALA A 278 -24.78 -10.33 5.16
C ALA A 278 -25.58 -11.51 5.74
N ALA A 279 -26.85 -11.32 6.11
CA ALA A 279 -27.71 -12.37 6.64
C ALA A 279 -28.32 -13.24 5.52
N LEU A 280 -28.65 -12.65 4.36
CA LEU A 280 -29.41 -13.29 3.30
C LEU A 280 -28.84 -14.66 2.85
N PRO A 281 -27.52 -14.84 2.62
CA PRO A 281 -26.97 -16.12 2.21
C PRO A 281 -27.12 -17.25 3.25
N PHE A 282 -27.24 -16.93 4.54
CA PHE A 282 -27.50 -17.93 5.58
C PHE A 282 -28.91 -18.54 5.48
N GLY A 283 -29.85 -17.88 4.79
CA GLY A 283 -31.21 -18.41 4.60
C GLY A 283 -31.23 -19.77 3.89
N LEU A 284 -30.23 -20.06 3.04
CA LEU A 284 -30.07 -21.36 2.38
C LEU A 284 -29.68 -22.49 3.34
N PHE A 285 -29.15 -22.15 4.52
CA PHE A 285 -28.64 -23.08 5.52
C PHE A 285 -29.36 -22.92 6.86
N VAL A 286 -30.55 -22.30 6.87
CA VAL A 286 -31.30 -22.00 8.10
C VAL A 286 -31.62 -23.26 8.92
N HIS A 287 -31.76 -24.41 8.25
CA HIS A 287 -32.06 -25.70 8.87
C HIS A 287 -30.90 -26.27 9.71
N GLU A 288 -29.67 -25.80 9.51
CA GLU A 288 -28.49 -26.22 10.29
C GLU A 288 -28.47 -25.63 11.70
N GLY A 289 -29.22 -24.54 11.91
CA GLY A 289 -29.07 -23.68 13.08
C GLY A 289 -27.87 -22.73 12.96
N ALA A 290 -28.04 -21.50 13.43
CA ALA A 290 -27.06 -20.43 13.24
C ALA A 290 -25.66 -20.75 13.80
N ALA A 291 -25.59 -21.53 14.88
CA ALA A 291 -24.33 -21.90 15.52
C ALA A 291 -23.50 -22.90 14.70
N ALA A 292 -24.15 -23.84 13.99
CA ALA A 292 -23.48 -24.91 13.26
C ALA A 292 -22.58 -24.37 12.13
N VAL A 293 -23.02 -23.29 11.48
CA VAL A 293 -22.28 -22.61 10.40
C VAL A 293 -20.96 -22.00 10.90
N PHE A 294 -20.83 -21.74 12.21
CA PHE A 294 -19.61 -21.20 12.81
C PHE A 294 -18.75 -22.26 13.51
N THR A 295 -19.21 -23.51 13.65
CA THR A 295 -18.48 -24.57 14.36
C THR A 295 -17.09 -24.79 13.78
N GLY A 296 -16.98 -24.94 12.46
CA GLY A 296 -15.69 -25.10 11.78
C GLY A 296 -14.77 -23.90 12.03
N LEU A 297 -15.30 -22.67 11.89
CA LEU A 297 -14.54 -21.44 12.12
C LEU A 297 -14.02 -21.31 13.56
N ILE A 298 -14.86 -21.61 14.55
CA ILE A 298 -14.48 -21.57 15.97
C ILE A 298 -13.41 -22.62 16.26
N HIS A 299 -13.58 -23.85 15.76
CA HIS A 299 -12.59 -24.91 15.92
C HIS A 299 -11.22 -24.49 15.34
N PHE A 300 -11.20 -23.92 14.13
CA PHE A 300 -9.99 -23.38 13.53
C PHE A 300 -9.34 -22.27 14.37
N GLY A 301 -10.14 -21.37 14.93
CA GLY A 301 -9.66 -20.24 15.73
C GLY A 301 -9.11 -20.61 17.11
N GLU A 302 -9.50 -21.77 17.66
CA GLU A 302 -9.11 -22.21 19.01
C GLU A 302 -8.05 -23.30 19.01
N ALA A 303 -8.03 -24.18 18.00
CA ALA A 303 -7.13 -25.32 17.96
C ALA A 303 -5.78 -25.02 17.30
N PHE A 304 -5.66 -23.95 16.51
CA PHE A 304 -4.47 -23.68 15.69
C PHE A 304 -3.80 -22.36 16.05
N ALA A 305 -2.47 -22.40 16.20
CA ALA A 305 -1.63 -21.21 16.33
C ALA A 305 -0.33 -21.40 15.56
N PHE A 306 -0.04 -20.46 14.65
CA PHE A 306 1.10 -20.51 13.76
C PHE A 306 1.50 -19.13 13.23
N ASN A 307 2.77 -18.75 13.38
CA ASN A 307 3.33 -17.51 12.83
C ASN A 307 2.66 -16.19 13.32
N GLY A 308 1.86 -16.21 14.39
CA GLY A 308 1.35 -14.99 15.02
C GLY A 308 2.48 -14.20 15.68
N PRO A 309 2.70 -12.90 15.37
CA PRO A 309 3.85 -12.17 15.90
C PRO A 309 3.72 -11.88 17.39
N ILE A 310 2.61 -11.26 17.81
CA ILE A 310 2.39 -10.95 19.23
C ILE A 310 1.93 -12.21 19.96
N HIS A 311 1.03 -13.00 19.37
CA HIS A 311 0.56 -14.24 19.97
C HIS A 311 1.70 -15.24 20.20
N GLY A 312 2.62 -15.40 19.24
CA GLY A 312 3.80 -16.26 19.38
C GLY A 312 4.71 -15.82 20.52
N MET A 313 4.95 -14.51 20.68
CA MET A 313 5.72 -13.96 21.81
C MET A 313 5.02 -14.22 23.16
N LEU A 314 3.69 -14.03 23.21
CA LEU A 314 2.90 -14.32 24.42
C LEU A 314 2.95 -15.82 24.76
N ARG A 315 2.80 -16.70 23.77
CA ARG A 315 2.88 -18.15 23.97
C ARG A 315 4.27 -18.56 24.47
N TRP A 316 5.33 -17.97 23.92
CA TRP A 316 6.70 -18.21 24.39
C TRP A 316 6.92 -17.74 25.82
N GLY A 317 6.38 -16.57 26.19
CA GLY A 317 6.54 -15.99 27.53
C GLY A 317 5.70 -16.67 28.63
N PHE A 318 4.46 -17.08 28.32
CA PHE A 318 3.53 -17.69 29.29
C PHE A 318 3.51 -19.23 29.25
N GLY A 319 4.07 -19.85 28.22
CA GLY A 319 4.15 -21.32 28.07
C GLY A 319 2.83 -22.01 27.68
N ASP A 320 1.70 -21.30 27.64
CA ASP A 320 0.38 -21.86 27.41
C ASP A 320 -0.37 -21.17 26.24
N LEU A 321 -1.02 -21.99 25.40
CA LEU A 321 -1.77 -21.54 24.22
C LEU A 321 -3.07 -20.82 24.62
N ALA A 322 -3.80 -21.35 25.61
CA ALA A 322 -5.09 -20.79 25.99
C ALA A 322 -4.92 -19.38 26.58
N THR A 323 -3.93 -19.22 27.45
CA THR A 323 -3.55 -17.94 28.07
C THR A 323 -3.10 -16.93 27.02
N ALA A 324 -2.20 -17.31 26.11
CA ALA A 324 -1.76 -16.42 25.04
C ALA A 324 -2.91 -15.98 24.12
N THR A 325 -3.83 -16.90 23.82
CA THR A 325 -5.03 -16.63 22.99
C THR A 325 -6.01 -15.70 23.71
N MET A 326 -6.24 -15.90 25.01
CA MET A 326 -7.10 -15.04 25.83
C MET A 326 -6.55 -13.61 25.92
N ILE A 327 -5.24 -13.46 26.19
CA ILE A 327 -4.57 -12.16 26.21
C ILE A 327 -4.64 -11.51 24.83
N GLY A 328 -4.35 -12.25 23.76
CA GLY A 328 -4.44 -11.76 22.37
C GLY A 328 -5.83 -11.25 22.01
N LYS A 329 -6.88 -12.01 22.33
CA LYS A 329 -8.30 -11.61 22.14
C LYS A 329 -8.62 -10.33 22.93
N THR A 330 -8.18 -10.24 24.17
CA THR A 330 -8.40 -9.07 25.03
C THR A 330 -7.71 -7.82 24.48
N LEU A 331 -6.42 -7.93 24.11
CA LEU A 331 -5.66 -6.86 23.48
C LEU A 331 -6.33 -6.41 22.17
N PHE A 332 -6.80 -7.36 21.36
CA PHE A 332 -7.49 -7.06 20.12
C PHE A 332 -8.74 -6.23 20.36
N LEU A 333 -9.61 -6.64 21.29
CA LEU A 333 -10.85 -5.91 21.60
C LEU A 333 -10.56 -4.48 22.11
N VAL A 334 -9.57 -4.33 23.01
CA VAL A 334 -9.18 -3.02 23.56
C VAL A 334 -8.63 -2.11 22.46
N CYS A 335 -7.66 -2.60 21.67
CA CYS A 335 -7.08 -1.82 20.59
C CYS A 335 -8.10 -1.50 19.49
N TYR A 336 -8.97 -2.44 19.14
CA TYR A 336 -10.00 -2.25 18.14
C TYR A 336 -11.05 -1.24 18.60
N GLY A 337 -11.51 -1.33 19.84
CA GLY A 337 -12.43 -0.34 20.44
C GLY A 337 -11.82 1.05 20.49
N GLY A 338 -10.56 1.17 20.94
CA GLY A 338 -9.81 2.43 20.91
C GLY A 338 -9.64 2.99 19.49
N GLY A 339 -9.37 2.13 18.52
CA GLY A 339 -9.31 2.49 17.10
C GLY A 339 -10.66 2.98 16.56
N CYS A 340 -11.75 2.30 16.88
CA CYS A 340 -13.10 2.73 16.50
C CYS A 340 -13.39 4.15 16.98
N LEU A 341 -12.99 4.50 18.21
CA LEU A 341 -13.10 5.86 18.74
C LEU A 341 -12.16 6.85 18.05
N TYR A 342 -10.89 6.48 17.87
CA TYR A 342 -9.85 7.35 17.30
C TYR A 342 -10.11 7.74 15.84
N PHE A 343 -10.58 6.78 15.03
CA PHE A 343 -10.89 7.00 13.62
C PHE A 343 -12.33 7.50 13.40
N HIS A 344 -13.15 7.62 14.45
CA HIS A 344 -14.54 8.06 14.31
C HIS A 344 -14.61 9.51 13.82
N PRO A 345 -15.29 9.80 12.69
CA PRO A 345 -15.37 11.15 12.11
C PRO A 345 -15.89 12.25 13.04
N ARG A 346 -16.72 11.93 14.05
CA ARG A 346 -17.22 12.94 15.00
C ARG A 346 -16.21 13.29 16.09
N LEU A 347 -15.41 12.31 16.52
CA LEU A 347 -14.42 12.50 17.57
C LEU A 347 -13.13 13.08 17.00
N ASN A 348 -12.80 12.70 15.76
CA ASN A 348 -11.62 13.16 15.07
C ASN A 348 -11.95 13.56 13.62
N PRO A 349 -12.34 14.83 13.39
CA PRO A 349 -12.80 15.31 12.08
C PRO A 349 -11.82 15.10 10.93
N ARG A 350 -10.52 14.90 11.22
CA ARG A 350 -9.50 14.62 10.21
C ARG A 350 -9.82 13.37 9.36
N PHE A 351 -10.51 12.38 9.93
CA PHE A 351 -10.87 11.14 9.25
C PHE A 351 -12.23 11.18 8.56
N ALA A 352 -12.93 12.32 8.56
CA ALA A 352 -14.30 12.41 8.07
C ALA A 352 -14.49 11.99 6.59
N GLY A 353 -13.43 12.00 5.78
CA GLY A 353 -13.45 11.51 4.40
C GLY A 353 -12.37 10.45 4.12
N ASP A 354 -11.90 9.73 5.14
CA ASP A 354 -10.82 8.75 4.99
C ASP A 354 -11.12 7.42 5.70
N PRO A 355 -12.05 6.60 5.16
CA PRO A 355 -12.37 5.29 5.73
C PRO A 355 -11.18 4.33 5.68
N VAL A 356 -10.28 4.54 4.70
CA VAL A 356 -9.10 3.73 4.42
C VAL A 356 -8.22 3.59 5.65
N SER A 357 -8.03 4.66 6.42
CA SER A 357 -7.17 4.63 7.62
C SER A 357 -7.70 3.67 8.68
N GLY A 358 -9.02 3.65 8.91
CA GLY A 358 -9.66 2.75 9.86
C GLY A 358 -9.69 1.30 9.37
N CYS A 359 -10.06 1.07 8.12
CA CYS A 359 -10.06 -0.27 7.53
C CYS A 359 -8.65 -0.89 7.48
N PHE A 360 -7.64 -0.09 7.11
CA PHE A 360 -6.25 -0.53 7.14
C PHE A 360 -5.79 -0.89 8.55
N PHE A 361 -6.15 -0.06 9.54
CA PHE A 361 -5.87 -0.33 10.94
C PHE A 361 -6.52 -1.64 11.42
N SER A 362 -7.79 -1.89 11.10
CA SER A 362 -8.49 -3.10 11.57
C SER A 362 -7.88 -4.38 10.98
N MET A 363 -7.55 -4.37 9.68
CA MET A 363 -6.91 -5.53 9.04
C MET A 363 -5.49 -5.76 9.59
N GLY A 364 -4.73 -4.68 9.77
CA GLY A 364 -3.39 -4.77 10.32
C GLY A 364 -3.39 -5.24 11.77
N LEU A 365 -4.31 -4.73 12.59
CA LEU A 365 -4.47 -5.13 13.99
C LEU A 365 -4.81 -6.62 14.10
N LEU A 366 -5.70 -7.13 13.24
CA LEU A 366 -6.02 -8.55 13.21
C LEU A 366 -4.79 -9.39 12.88
N ILE A 367 -4.02 -9.04 11.85
CA ILE A 367 -2.81 -9.78 11.47
C ILE A 367 -1.80 -9.80 12.63
N LEU A 368 -1.65 -8.70 13.37
CA LEU A 368 -0.67 -8.62 14.47
C LEU A 368 -1.07 -9.44 15.70
N LEU A 369 -2.37 -9.55 15.98
CA LEU A 369 -2.88 -10.21 17.18
C LEU A 369 -3.49 -11.59 16.92
N SER A 370 -3.56 -12.02 15.66
CA SER A 370 -4.04 -13.35 15.29
C SER A 370 -3.08 -14.43 15.79
N PRO A 371 -3.60 -15.55 16.33
CA PRO A 371 -2.79 -16.72 16.65
C PRO A 371 -2.18 -17.37 15.41
N THR A 372 -2.84 -17.23 14.27
CA THR A 372 -2.44 -17.85 13.00
C THR A 372 -2.31 -16.80 11.91
N VAL A 373 -1.15 -16.74 11.25
CA VAL A 373 -0.86 -15.80 10.16
C VAL A 373 -0.19 -16.54 9.00
N HIS A 374 -0.95 -16.73 7.92
CA HIS A 374 -0.41 -17.24 6.67
C HIS A 374 0.02 -16.09 5.75
N PHE A 375 0.98 -16.33 4.85
CA PHE A 375 1.52 -15.27 3.98
C PHE A 375 0.46 -14.58 3.12
N TRP A 376 -0.58 -15.32 2.70
CA TRP A 376 -1.67 -14.76 1.90
C TRP A 376 -2.57 -13.80 2.68
N TYR A 377 -2.53 -13.78 4.02
CA TYR A 377 -3.28 -12.79 4.82
C TYR A 377 -2.76 -11.36 4.58
N LEU A 378 -1.49 -11.22 4.21
CA LEU A 378 -0.94 -9.92 3.81
C LEU A 378 -1.58 -9.38 2.54
N SER A 379 -2.24 -10.23 1.73
CA SER A 379 -3.01 -9.77 0.56
C SER A 379 -4.15 -8.82 0.94
N TRP A 380 -4.63 -8.83 2.20
CA TRP A 380 -5.64 -7.89 2.71
C TRP A 380 -5.06 -6.49 2.89
N ILE A 381 -3.75 -6.39 3.13
CA ILE A 381 -3.03 -5.15 3.40
C ILE A 381 -2.56 -4.50 2.10
N VAL A 382 -2.12 -5.27 1.11
CA VAL A 382 -1.51 -4.74 -0.12
C VAL A 382 -2.37 -3.69 -0.85
N PRO A 383 -3.71 -3.84 -1.00
CA PRO A 383 -4.55 -2.79 -1.58
C PRO A 383 -4.43 -1.44 -0.84
N PHE A 384 -4.29 -1.46 0.49
CA PHE A 384 -4.10 -0.25 1.28
C PHE A 384 -2.72 0.37 1.08
N LEU A 385 -1.68 -0.41 0.79
CA LEU A 385 -0.33 0.09 0.51
C LEU A 385 -0.26 0.91 -0.78
N VAL A 386 -1.15 0.65 -1.73
CA VAL A 386 -1.31 1.45 -2.95
C VAL A 386 -1.82 2.87 -2.63
N ILE A 387 -2.67 3.02 -1.62
CA ILE A 387 -3.26 4.32 -1.24
C ILE A 387 -2.43 5.01 -0.14
N ARG A 388 -1.81 4.19 0.73
CA ARG A 388 -1.04 4.59 1.91
C ARG A 388 0.22 3.74 2.00
N PRO A 389 1.23 4.03 1.16
CA PRO A 389 2.51 3.35 1.24
C PRO A 389 3.10 3.54 2.64
N THR A 390 3.43 2.42 3.28
CA THR A 390 3.95 2.38 4.65
C THR A 390 5.11 1.40 4.68
N ALA A 391 6.30 1.88 5.04
CA ALA A 391 7.54 1.13 4.92
C ALA A 391 7.52 -0.19 5.72
N SER A 392 6.96 -0.19 6.93
CA SER A 392 6.81 -1.39 7.77
C SER A 392 6.14 -2.54 7.01
N TRP A 393 4.93 -2.30 6.51
CA TRP A 393 4.15 -3.30 5.76
C TRP A 393 4.74 -3.65 4.39
N ILE A 394 5.37 -2.70 3.70
CA ILE A 394 6.07 -2.96 2.44
C ILE A 394 7.25 -3.91 2.68
N VAL A 395 8.03 -3.69 3.74
CA VAL A 395 9.14 -4.58 4.13
C VAL A 395 8.62 -5.96 4.54
N LEU A 396 7.50 -6.03 5.27
CA LEU A 396 6.89 -7.32 5.60
C LEU A 396 6.50 -8.11 4.34
N CYS A 397 6.09 -7.44 3.27
CA CYS A 397 5.79 -8.11 2.01
C CYS A 397 7.01 -8.79 1.38
N LEU A 398 8.23 -8.33 1.68
CA LEU A 398 9.47 -8.97 1.32
C LEU A 398 9.82 -10.07 2.32
N THR A 399 9.86 -9.73 3.61
CA THR A 399 10.42 -10.62 4.64
C THR A 399 9.55 -11.85 4.92
N VAL A 400 8.24 -11.79 4.61
CA VAL A 400 7.35 -12.96 4.64
C VAL A 400 7.82 -14.09 3.72
N SER A 401 8.78 -13.87 2.81
CA SER A 401 9.37 -14.95 2.02
C SER A 401 9.95 -16.07 2.90
N THR A 402 10.43 -15.76 4.11
CA THR A 402 10.97 -16.78 5.03
C THR A 402 9.90 -17.73 5.58
N TYR A 403 8.61 -17.36 5.52
CA TYR A 403 7.46 -18.24 5.77
C TYR A 403 7.56 -19.57 5.02
N PHE A 404 8.03 -19.53 3.75
CA PHE A 404 8.07 -20.72 2.90
C PHE A 404 9.06 -21.78 3.39
N THR A 405 9.97 -21.42 4.31
CA THR A 405 10.82 -22.42 4.99
C THR A 405 9.98 -23.45 5.74
N THR A 406 8.78 -23.10 6.23
CA THR A 406 7.85 -24.06 6.84
C THR A 406 7.44 -25.16 5.86
N LEU A 407 7.18 -24.82 4.59
CA LEU A 407 6.83 -25.82 3.58
C LEU A 407 8.02 -26.75 3.29
N GLY A 408 9.23 -26.22 3.29
CA GLY A 408 10.44 -27.02 3.19
C GLY A 408 10.65 -27.95 4.40
N VAL A 409 10.48 -27.43 5.62
CA VAL A 409 10.60 -28.21 6.86
C VAL A 409 9.53 -29.30 6.93
N GLN A 410 8.27 -28.98 6.62
CA GLN A 410 7.18 -29.94 6.58
C GLN A 410 7.48 -31.04 5.57
N ARG A 411 8.03 -30.70 4.40
CA ARG A 411 8.37 -31.73 3.41
C ARG A 411 9.54 -32.60 3.83
N ALA A 412 10.56 -32.04 4.48
CA ALA A 412 11.74 -32.77 4.91
C ALA A 412 11.48 -33.64 6.16
N THR A 413 10.61 -33.19 7.07
CA THR A 413 10.45 -33.80 8.40
C THR A 413 9.04 -34.31 8.69
N GLY A 414 8.05 -33.94 7.87
CA GLY A 414 6.63 -34.16 8.14
C GLY A 414 6.01 -33.17 9.12
N ILE A 415 6.82 -32.27 9.72
CA ILE A 415 6.38 -31.39 10.81
C ILE A 415 6.09 -29.98 10.30
N TRP A 416 4.87 -29.48 10.56
CA TRP A 416 4.52 -28.08 10.31
C TRP A 416 5.17 -27.17 11.36
N HIS A 417 6.30 -26.55 11.01
CA HIS A 417 7.05 -25.69 11.92
C HIS A 417 7.76 -24.55 11.18
N LEU A 418 7.74 -23.35 11.76
CA LEU A 418 8.51 -22.19 11.29
C LEU A 418 9.75 -22.03 12.18
N PRO A 419 10.97 -22.19 11.65
CA PRO A 419 12.19 -21.98 12.44
C PRO A 419 12.26 -20.58 13.06
N ALA A 420 12.78 -20.48 14.29
CA ALA A 420 12.83 -19.21 15.03
C ALA A 420 13.58 -18.09 14.28
N TRP A 421 14.67 -18.42 13.57
CA TRP A 421 15.40 -17.44 12.75
C TRP A 421 14.56 -16.92 11.59
N ALA A 422 13.74 -17.78 10.97
CA ALA A 422 12.89 -17.42 9.84
C ALA A 422 11.76 -16.50 10.30
N TRP A 423 11.16 -16.82 11.45
CA TRP A 423 10.19 -15.95 12.14
C TRP A 423 10.80 -14.60 12.52
N ALA A 424 12.02 -14.58 13.06
CA ALA A 424 12.70 -13.34 13.43
C ALA A 424 13.02 -12.47 12.20
N MET A 425 13.48 -13.07 11.09
CA MET A 425 13.69 -12.36 9.83
C MET A 425 12.39 -11.81 9.24
N GLU A 426 11.29 -12.53 9.39
CA GLU A 426 9.96 -12.09 8.96
C GLU A 426 9.49 -10.86 9.75
N TRP A 427 9.46 -10.95 11.09
CA TRP A 427 8.76 -10.01 11.95
C TRP A 427 9.63 -8.92 12.56
N LEU A 428 10.91 -9.14 12.85
CA LEU A 428 11.73 -8.15 13.56
C LEU A 428 11.89 -6.84 12.76
N PRO A 429 12.21 -6.85 11.44
CA PRO A 429 12.27 -5.62 10.65
C PRO A 429 10.94 -4.88 10.62
N PHE A 430 9.83 -5.63 10.50
CA PHE A 430 8.49 -5.08 10.53
C PHE A 430 8.18 -4.41 11.88
N LEU A 431 8.43 -5.09 13.01
CA LEU A 431 8.12 -4.57 14.35
C LEU A 431 8.93 -3.32 14.68
N LEU A 432 10.21 -3.28 14.28
CA LEU A 432 11.06 -2.09 14.44
C LEU A 432 10.48 -0.88 13.69
N LEU A 433 10.15 -1.05 12.40
CA LEU A 433 9.58 0.03 11.59
C LEU A 433 8.16 0.41 12.05
N CYS A 434 7.33 -0.58 12.37
CA CYS A 434 5.96 -0.39 12.86
C CYS A 434 5.96 0.40 14.18
N SER A 435 6.95 0.18 15.06
CA SER A 435 7.08 0.97 16.29
C SER A 435 7.29 2.47 16.03
N LEU A 436 8.00 2.82 14.95
CA LEU A 436 8.19 4.21 14.52
C LEU A 436 6.89 4.79 13.95
N ASP A 437 6.16 4.01 13.15
CA ASP A 437 4.85 4.38 12.61
C ASP A 437 3.82 4.63 13.73
N VAL A 438 3.76 3.76 14.74
CA VAL A 438 2.89 3.91 15.92
C VAL A 438 3.26 5.15 16.73
N ARG A 439 4.55 5.36 17.03
CA ARG A 439 5.03 6.57 17.72
C ARG A 439 4.67 7.85 16.96
N SER A 440 4.77 7.83 15.64
CA SER A 440 4.35 8.95 14.79
C SER A 440 2.84 9.17 14.84
N GLY A 441 2.05 8.10 14.75
CA GLY A 441 0.58 8.14 14.83
C GLY A 441 0.08 8.71 16.17
N LEU A 442 0.69 8.31 17.29
CA LEU A 442 0.36 8.86 18.62
C LEU A 442 0.65 10.36 18.71
N ARG A 443 1.75 10.85 18.11
CA ARG A 443 2.04 12.29 18.05
C ARG A 443 1.04 13.05 17.19
N GLN A 444 0.62 12.46 16.06
CA GLN A 444 -0.39 13.03 15.19
C GLN A 444 -1.73 13.17 15.90
N ALA A 445 -2.11 12.20 16.75
CA ALA A 445 -3.37 12.24 17.51
C ALA A 445 -3.55 13.53 18.31
N VAL A 446 -2.45 14.08 18.86
CA VAL A 446 -2.45 15.29 19.69
C VAL A 446 -2.57 16.58 18.87
N ARG A 447 -2.22 16.57 17.58
CA ARG A 447 -2.22 17.77 16.73
C ARG A 447 -3.40 17.77 15.76
N PRO A 448 -4.45 18.57 15.98
CA PRO A 448 -5.61 18.60 15.08
C PRO A 448 -5.22 19.14 13.70
N MET A 449 -5.70 18.47 12.65
CA MET A 449 -5.75 19.02 11.29
C MET A 449 -7.20 19.04 10.85
N GLY A 450 -7.75 20.24 10.63
CA GLY A 450 -9.10 20.43 10.09
C GLY A 450 -9.13 20.29 8.57
N HIS A 451 -10.34 20.35 7.99
CA HIS A 451 -10.49 20.49 6.55
C HIS A 451 -10.06 21.91 6.14
N LEU A 452 -8.87 22.02 5.59
CA LEU A 452 -8.34 23.30 5.10
C LEU A 452 -8.49 23.37 3.58
N PRO A 453 -8.84 24.55 3.03
CA PRO A 453 -8.84 24.74 1.59
C PRO A 453 -7.44 24.48 1.03
N ALA A 454 -7.40 24.12 -0.25
CA ALA A 454 -6.19 23.94 -1.03
C ALA A 454 -6.48 24.30 -2.49
N GLN A 455 -6.94 25.54 -2.70
CA GLN A 455 -7.38 26.04 -4.00
C GLN A 455 -6.35 26.96 -4.65
N SER A 456 -5.59 27.70 -3.83
CA SER A 456 -4.56 28.64 -4.28
C SER A 456 -3.16 28.24 -3.80
N MET A 457 -2.13 28.69 -4.51
CA MET A 457 -0.73 28.40 -4.18
C MET A 457 0.17 29.63 -4.26
N SER A 458 0.95 29.83 -3.20
CA SER A 458 2.11 30.73 -3.22
C SER A 458 3.37 29.92 -3.49
N VAL A 459 4.17 30.34 -4.47
CA VAL A 459 5.46 29.68 -4.77
C VAL A 459 6.59 30.55 -4.25
N ILE A 460 7.44 29.98 -3.39
CA ILE A 460 8.60 30.65 -2.81
C ILE A 460 9.86 30.14 -3.52
N ILE A 461 10.67 31.08 -4.00
CA ILE A 461 11.92 30.79 -4.70
C ILE A 461 13.06 31.47 -3.93
N PRO A 462 13.81 30.74 -3.07
CA PRO A 462 15.04 31.27 -2.47
C PRO A 462 16.12 31.41 -3.54
N THR A 463 16.77 32.56 -3.63
CA THR A 463 17.73 32.89 -4.70
C THR A 463 19.02 33.48 -4.17
N LEU A 464 20.13 33.14 -4.83
CA LEU A 464 21.43 33.81 -4.68
C LEU A 464 22.20 33.66 -6.00
N ASN A 465 22.40 34.77 -6.70
CA ASN A 465 23.08 34.88 -7.99
C ASN A 465 22.53 33.92 -9.08
N GLU A 466 21.26 34.13 -9.47
CA GLU A 466 20.51 33.31 -10.42
C GLU A 466 19.91 34.15 -11.58
N ALA A 467 20.51 35.29 -11.92
CA ALA A 467 19.97 36.21 -12.94
C ALA A 467 19.74 35.55 -14.31
N ASP A 468 20.60 34.60 -14.69
CA ASP A 468 20.52 33.89 -15.97
C ASP A 468 19.29 32.98 -16.09
N GLY A 469 18.84 32.39 -14.98
CA GLY A 469 17.87 31.29 -14.97
C GLY A 469 16.51 31.62 -14.37
N ILE A 470 16.43 32.67 -13.54
CA ILE A 470 15.28 32.96 -12.69
C ILE A 470 14.02 33.33 -13.46
N SER A 471 14.14 34.09 -14.56
CA SER A 471 12.99 34.55 -15.36
C SER A 471 12.15 33.40 -15.91
N ASP A 472 12.82 32.41 -16.50
CA ASP A 472 12.15 31.24 -17.04
C ASP A 472 11.59 30.31 -15.94
N CYS A 473 12.23 30.25 -14.76
CA CYS A 473 11.67 29.53 -13.61
C CYS A 473 10.33 30.15 -13.23
N ILE A 474 10.30 31.47 -13.02
CA ILE A 474 9.09 32.24 -12.69
C ILE A 474 8.00 32.04 -13.74
N ARG A 475 8.34 32.14 -15.04
CA ARG A 475 7.38 31.89 -16.13
C ARG A 475 6.80 30.48 -16.08
N SER A 476 7.64 29.46 -15.93
CA SER A 476 7.17 28.07 -15.84
C SER A 476 6.24 27.83 -14.64
N VAL A 477 6.41 28.61 -13.57
CA VAL A 477 5.57 28.56 -12.39
C VAL A 477 4.22 29.24 -12.65
N PHE A 478 4.20 30.42 -13.26
CA PHE A 478 2.96 31.13 -13.60
C PHE A 478 2.12 30.46 -14.69
N ASP A 479 2.71 29.58 -15.50
CA ASP A 479 1.98 28.79 -16.50
C ASP A 479 0.93 27.84 -15.89
N ASP A 480 0.97 27.59 -14.57
CA ASP A 480 -0.03 26.78 -13.86
C ASP A 480 -1.09 27.66 -13.16
N PRO A 481 -2.39 27.51 -13.48
CA PRO A 481 -3.44 28.40 -12.98
C PRO A 481 -3.70 28.32 -11.47
N ALA A 482 -3.17 27.31 -10.77
CA ALA A 482 -3.29 27.23 -9.32
C ALA A 482 -2.34 28.20 -8.59
N VAL A 483 -1.31 28.72 -9.27
CA VAL A 483 -0.35 29.65 -8.68
C VAL A 483 -0.93 31.05 -8.68
N SER A 484 -1.20 31.58 -7.49
CA SER A 484 -1.72 32.94 -7.30
C SER A 484 -0.62 33.98 -7.17
N GLU A 485 0.57 33.58 -6.70
CA GLU A 485 1.70 34.48 -6.52
C GLU A 485 3.04 33.72 -6.53
N VAL A 486 4.09 34.42 -6.97
CA VAL A 486 5.48 33.98 -6.88
C VAL A 486 6.25 34.98 -6.02
N ILE A 487 6.92 34.47 -4.99
CA ILE A 487 7.71 35.24 -4.03
C ILE A 487 9.18 34.81 -4.17
N VAL A 488 9.98 35.66 -4.78
CA VAL A 488 11.43 35.48 -4.85
C VAL A 488 12.05 36.10 -3.61
N VAL A 489 12.84 35.31 -2.88
CA VAL A 489 13.54 35.76 -1.68
C VAL A 489 15.03 35.81 -1.95
N ASP A 490 15.57 37.00 -2.14
CA ASP A 490 16.94 37.25 -2.56
C ASP A 490 17.90 37.33 -1.38
N GLY A 491 18.94 36.50 -1.39
CA GLY A 491 19.98 36.43 -0.37
C GLY A 491 21.11 37.45 -0.51
N ALA A 492 20.82 38.64 -1.05
CA ALA A 492 21.78 39.67 -1.48
C ALA A 492 22.60 39.27 -2.73
N SER A 493 21.91 39.04 -3.84
CA SER A 493 22.55 38.77 -5.13
C SER A 493 23.24 40.01 -5.70
N GLY A 494 24.41 39.82 -6.31
CA GLY A 494 25.20 40.88 -6.96
C GLY A 494 25.05 40.95 -8.48
N ASP A 495 24.33 40.00 -9.09
CA ASP A 495 24.26 39.78 -10.54
C ASP A 495 22.99 40.35 -11.21
N GLY A 496 22.15 41.07 -10.46
CA GLY A 496 20.88 41.61 -10.95
C GLY A 496 19.67 40.66 -10.84
N THR A 497 19.80 39.53 -10.13
CA THR A 497 18.71 38.54 -9.91
C THR A 497 17.39 39.20 -9.50
N ALA A 498 17.41 40.10 -8.51
CA ALA A 498 16.22 40.80 -8.01
C ALA A 498 15.49 41.60 -9.10
N THR A 499 16.23 42.31 -9.94
CA THR A 499 15.69 43.10 -11.06
C THR A 499 15.02 42.21 -12.09
N VAL A 500 15.69 41.11 -12.49
CA VAL A 500 15.16 40.15 -13.46
C VAL A 500 13.91 39.46 -12.93
N ALA A 501 13.91 39.07 -11.64
CA ALA A 501 12.77 38.45 -10.99
C ALA A 501 11.54 39.38 -10.96
N GLY A 502 11.72 40.65 -10.58
CA GLY A 502 10.66 41.65 -10.58
C GLY A 502 10.07 41.88 -11.98
N ALA A 503 10.92 41.97 -13.01
CA ALA A 503 10.49 42.10 -14.39
C ALA A 503 9.70 40.89 -14.92
N ALA A 504 9.96 39.68 -14.37
CA ALA A 504 9.20 38.48 -14.67
C ALA A 504 7.86 38.36 -13.91
N GLY A 505 7.50 39.37 -13.09
CA GLY A 505 6.23 39.44 -12.39
C GLY A 505 6.23 38.84 -10.98
N ALA A 506 7.40 38.45 -10.45
CA ALA A 506 7.50 37.97 -9.07
C ALA A 506 7.52 39.12 -8.06
N GLN A 507 6.99 38.87 -6.86
CA GLN A 507 7.23 39.73 -5.71
C GLN A 507 8.63 39.44 -5.16
N VAL A 508 9.48 40.46 -5.07
CA VAL A 508 10.85 40.30 -4.56
C VAL A 508 10.92 40.72 -3.09
N LEU A 509 11.57 39.91 -2.27
CA LEU A 509 11.88 40.17 -0.87
C LEU A 509 13.38 39.99 -0.66
N GLU A 510 14.04 40.94 -0.01
CA GLU A 510 15.45 40.79 0.37
C GLU A 510 15.56 40.13 1.75
N HIS A 511 16.45 39.13 1.89
CA HIS A 511 16.77 38.47 3.16
C HIS A 511 18.27 38.17 3.24
N ALA A 512 19.06 39.20 3.54
CA ALA A 512 20.53 39.17 3.55
C ALA A 512 21.17 38.79 4.90
N LEU A 513 20.42 38.19 5.84
CA LEU A 513 20.99 37.78 7.13
C LEU A 513 22.06 36.69 6.94
N PRO A 514 23.11 36.65 7.79
CA PRO A 514 24.10 35.59 7.73
C PRO A 514 23.54 34.27 8.27
N PRO A 515 24.05 33.09 7.83
CA PRO A 515 23.53 31.77 8.20
C PRO A 515 23.37 31.53 9.72
N ASP A 516 24.31 32.01 10.53
CA ASP A 516 24.32 31.88 11.99
C ASP A 516 23.23 32.73 12.69
N ARG A 517 22.63 33.69 11.98
CA ARG A 517 21.56 34.58 12.49
C ARG A 517 20.21 34.36 11.79
N GLY A 518 19.97 33.16 11.27
CA GLY A 518 18.72 32.82 10.57
C GLY A 518 18.71 33.27 9.10
N GLY A 519 19.88 33.43 8.50
CA GLY A 519 20.10 33.53 7.07
C GLY A 519 20.05 32.19 6.32
N GLY A 520 20.61 32.19 5.11
CA GLY A 520 20.65 30.99 4.25
C GLY A 520 19.28 30.57 3.71
N ARG A 521 19.23 29.41 3.04
CA ARG A 521 18.03 28.94 2.32
C ARG A 521 16.82 28.81 3.24
N GLY A 522 16.96 28.19 4.41
CA GLY A 522 15.86 28.06 5.37
C GLY A 522 15.34 29.40 5.92
N GLY A 523 16.24 30.36 6.15
CA GLY A 523 15.88 31.73 6.53
C GLY A 523 15.07 32.45 5.46
N GLN A 524 15.55 32.39 4.21
CA GLN A 524 14.87 32.95 3.04
C GLN A 524 13.46 32.36 2.87
N ILE A 525 13.33 31.03 2.94
CA ILE A 525 12.03 30.37 2.80
C ILE A 525 11.08 30.77 3.95
N LEU A 526 11.58 30.85 5.19
CA LEU A 526 10.76 31.30 6.32
C LEU A 526 10.30 32.76 6.14
N ALA A 527 11.15 33.64 5.58
CA ALA A 527 10.79 35.02 5.27
C ALA A 527 9.70 35.08 4.19
N GLY A 528 9.84 34.30 3.11
CA GLY A 528 8.80 34.15 2.09
C GLY A 528 7.49 33.59 2.64
N LEU A 529 7.57 32.60 3.54
CA LEU A 529 6.39 31.96 4.15
C LEU A 529 5.56 32.94 4.98
N LYS A 530 6.19 33.95 5.61
CA LYS A 530 5.48 35.01 6.34
C LYS A 530 4.68 35.93 5.41
N LYS A 531 5.08 36.07 4.14
CA LYS A 531 4.42 36.90 3.14
C LYS A 531 3.37 36.13 2.32
N ALA A 532 3.54 34.82 2.18
CA ALA A 532 2.65 33.94 1.42
C ALA A 532 1.18 34.01 1.89
N THR A 533 0.27 34.16 0.94
CA THR A 533 -1.18 34.28 1.17
C THR A 533 -1.97 33.03 0.73
N GLY A 534 -1.46 32.28 -0.24
CA GLY A 534 -2.09 31.09 -0.80
C GLY A 534 -2.33 29.97 0.22
N ASP A 535 -3.32 29.13 -0.04
CA ASP A 535 -3.69 28.02 0.86
C ASP A 535 -2.54 27.01 1.03
N VAL A 536 -1.81 26.80 -0.07
CA VAL A 536 -0.67 25.90 -0.19
C VAL A 536 0.57 26.74 -0.48
N VAL A 537 1.71 26.32 0.07
CA VAL A 537 3.01 26.87 -0.29
C VAL A 537 3.80 25.80 -1.01
N ALA A 538 4.44 26.17 -2.12
CA ALA A 538 5.47 25.36 -2.76
C ALA A 538 6.83 26.08 -2.67
N VAL A 539 7.90 25.31 -2.49
CA VAL A 539 9.28 25.78 -2.51
C VAL A 539 9.94 25.24 -3.77
N VAL A 540 10.42 26.14 -4.62
CA VAL A 540 11.01 25.81 -5.93
C VAL A 540 12.40 26.41 -6.02
N HIS A 541 13.35 25.70 -6.59
CA HIS A 541 14.68 26.25 -6.87
C HIS A 541 14.67 27.15 -8.12
N ALA A 542 15.51 28.18 -8.11
CA ALA A 542 15.66 29.15 -9.20
C ALA A 542 16.04 28.51 -10.56
N ASP A 543 16.71 27.36 -10.52
CA ASP A 543 17.18 26.60 -11.67
C ASP A 543 16.24 25.45 -12.09
N THR A 544 15.06 25.39 -11.47
CA THR A 544 14.05 24.36 -11.74
C THR A 544 12.98 24.90 -12.68
N ARG A 545 12.50 24.06 -13.60
CA ARG A 545 11.33 24.33 -14.44
C ARG A 545 10.23 23.33 -14.10
N VAL A 546 9.04 23.80 -13.77
CA VAL A 546 7.91 22.93 -13.42
C VAL A 546 6.88 22.97 -14.54
N ARG A 547 6.46 21.81 -15.04
CA ARG A 547 5.49 21.74 -16.13
C ARG A 547 4.05 21.83 -15.59
N PRO A 548 3.14 22.63 -16.16
CA PRO A 548 1.73 22.56 -15.82
C PRO A 548 1.12 21.20 -16.23
N PRO A 549 0.08 20.70 -15.54
CA PRO A 549 -0.61 21.29 -14.40
C PRO A 549 -0.10 20.72 -13.05
N SER A 550 1.22 20.73 -12.79
CA SER A 550 1.79 20.10 -11.59
C SER A 550 1.38 20.75 -10.27
N PHE A 551 1.31 22.08 -10.20
CA PHE A 551 0.86 22.79 -9.00
C PHE A 551 -0.64 22.61 -8.79
N SER A 552 -1.42 22.69 -9.87
CA SER A 552 -2.84 22.32 -9.88
C SER A 552 -3.08 20.89 -9.37
N ARG A 553 -2.18 19.94 -9.70
CA ARG A 553 -2.25 18.56 -9.19
C ARG A 553 -1.97 18.50 -7.69
N MET A 554 -0.99 19.23 -7.17
CA MET A 554 -0.71 19.31 -5.72
C MET A 554 -1.93 19.83 -4.94
N CYS A 555 -2.52 20.95 -5.39
CA CYS A 555 -3.74 21.52 -4.81
C CYS A 555 -4.91 20.52 -4.83
N ARG A 556 -5.09 19.82 -5.97
CA ARG A 556 -6.14 18.79 -6.12
C ARG A 556 -5.98 17.64 -5.14
N VAL A 557 -4.77 17.12 -4.96
CA VAL A 557 -4.49 16.02 -4.01
C VAL A 557 -4.81 16.47 -2.59
N LEU A 558 -4.31 17.64 -2.18
CA LEU A 558 -4.58 18.17 -0.84
C LEU A 558 -6.08 18.41 -0.64
N SER A 559 -6.78 18.97 -1.62
CA SER A 559 -8.23 19.19 -1.55
C SER A 559 -9.01 17.88 -1.39
N ARG A 560 -8.61 16.81 -2.10
CA ARG A 560 -9.27 15.50 -2.06
C ARG A 560 -8.85 14.64 -0.87
N GLN A 561 -7.73 14.94 -0.23
CA GLN A 561 -7.16 14.15 0.86
C GLN A 561 -6.79 15.05 2.05
N PRO A 562 -7.77 15.36 2.93
CA PRO A 562 -7.55 16.24 4.08
C PRO A 562 -6.44 15.77 5.03
N MET A 563 -6.19 14.46 5.10
CA MET A 563 -5.13 13.85 5.90
C MET A 563 -3.72 14.14 5.40
N ILE A 564 -3.57 14.56 4.14
CA ILE A 564 -2.28 14.92 3.56
C ILE A 564 -1.99 16.39 3.90
N VAL A 565 -0.86 16.62 4.58
CA VAL A 565 -0.41 17.96 5.00
C VAL A 565 0.50 18.63 3.97
N GLY A 566 1.14 17.83 3.11
CA GLY A 566 2.12 18.27 2.15
C GLY A 566 2.80 17.09 1.47
N GLY A 567 3.92 17.34 0.82
CA GLY A 567 4.64 16.35 0.05
C GLY A 567 5.76 16.97 -0.77
N ALA A 568 6.22 16.21 -1.76
CA ALA A 568 7.10 16.73 -2.79
C ALA A 568 6.69 16.24 -4.18
N LEU A 569 7.09 17.02 -5.17
CA LEU A 569 7.11 16.62 -6.58
C LEU A 569 8.57 16.30 -6.95
N GLY A 570 8.78 15.10 -7.46
CA GLY A 570 10.07 14.68 -7.99
C GLY A 570 10.51 15.50 -9.20
N GLY A 571 11.79 15.40 -9.54
CA GLY A 571 12.33 16.01 -10.75
C GLY A 571 13.28 15.09 -11.50
N CYS A 572 13.54 15.45 -12.74
CA CYS A 572 14.56 14.86 -13.60
C CYS A 572 15.68 15.87 -13.80
N PHE A 573 16.93 15.43 -13.72
CA PHE A 573 18.06 16.27 -14.06
C PHE A 573 18.15 16.45 -15.59
N SER A 574 18.57 17.64 -16.01
CA SER A 574 18.78 17.99 -17.42
C SER A 574 20.05 17.37 -18.02
N GLY A 575 20.96 16.87 -17.19
CA GLY A 575 22.22 16.26 -17.62
C GLY A 575 22.04 14.90 -18.29
N THR A 576 23.06 14.48 -19.06
CA THR A 576 23.05 13.20 -19.80
C THR A 576 23.78 12.05 -19.07
N ASP A 577 24.42 12.33 -17.94
CA ASP A 577 25.16 11.33 -17.17
C ASP A 577 24.19 10.26 -16.59
N PRO A 578 24.43 8.96 -16.83
CA PRO A 578 23.57 7.90 -16.32
C PRO A 578 23.48 7.85 -14.79
N ARG A 579 24.47 8.40 -14.06
CA ARG A 579 24.44 8.51 -12.58
C ARG A 579 23.27 9.35 -12.09
N PHE A 580 22.79 10.31 -12.87
CA PHE A 580 21.58 11.06 -12.51
C PHE A 580 20.34 10.16 -12.44
N ASN A 581 20.21 9.15 -13.31
CA ASN A 581 19.08 8.22 -13.23
C ASN A 581 19.09 7.42 -11.91
N ALA A 582 20.26 7.01 -11.45
CA ALA A 582 20.41 6.30 -10.18
C ALA A 582 20.10 7.21 -8.98
N LEU A 583 20.57 8.47 -9.03
CA LEU A 583 20.26 9.48 -8.02
C LEU A 583 18.75 9.78 -7.97
N GLU A 584 18.11 9.95 -9.12
CA GLU A 584 16.66 10.16 -9.26
C GLU A 584 15.87 8.99 -8.69
N ALA A 585 16.26 7.74 -8.98
CA ALA A 585 15.60 6.55 -8.46
C ALA A 585 15.78 6.42 -6.94
N ALA A 586 16.96 6.73 -6.41
CA ALA A 586 17.22 6.74 -4.98
C ALA A 586 16.40 7.83 -4.26
N ASN A 587 16.31 9.03 -4.84
CA ASN A 587 15.49 10.12 -4.34
C ASN A 587 14.00 9.75 -4.36
N ASP A 588 13.50 9.18 -5.46
CA ASP A 588 12.13 8.69 -5.57
C ASP A 588 11.83 7.64 -4.50
N LEU A 589 12.70 6.64 -4.35
CA LEU A 589 12.53 5.56 -3.38
C LEU A 589 12.44 6.12 -1.95
N LYS A 590 13.38 7.00 -1.58
CA LYS A 590 13.41 7.66 -0.28
C LYS A 590 12.13 8.49 -0.05
N SER A 591 11.73 9.32 -1.01
CA SER A 591 10.55 10.17 -0.86
C SER A 591 9.25 9.38 -0.83
N ALA A 592 9.12 8.37 -1.70
CA ALA A 592 7.95 7.50 -1.78
C ALA A 592 7.76 6.63 -0.53
N LEU A 593 8.84 6.03 0.00
CA LEU A 593 8.76 5.05 1.09
C LEU A 593 9.05 5.65 2.48
N LEU A 594 10.05 6.52 2.60
CA LEU A 594 10.49 7.10 3.88
C LEU A 594 9.87 8.47 4.14
N ARG A 595 9.25 9.10 3.13
CA ARG A 595 8.62 10.44 3.23
C ARG A 595 9.62 11.50 3.69
N ILE A 596 10.85 11.39 3.20
CA ILE A 596 11.92 12.37 3.39
C ILE A 596 12.18 13.00 2.02
N HIS A 597 11.96 14.31 1.93
CA HIS A 597 12.10 15.07 0.69
C HIS A 597 13.35 15.92 0.76
N PHE A 598 14.12 15.96 -0.33
CA PHE A 598 15.28 16.85 -0.43
C PHE A 598 14.91 18.17 -1.12
N GLY A 599 15.78 19.16 -0.98
CA GLY A 599 15.59 20.52 -1.46
C GLY A 599 15.51 20.59 -2.98
N ASP A 600 16.26 19.73 -3.68
CA ASP A 600 16.22 19.57 -5.14
C ASP A 600 14.83 19.20 -5.69
N GLN A 601 13.95 18.66 -4.84
CA GLN A 601 12.55 18.41 -5.16
C GLN A 601 11.67 19.61 -4.83
N VAL A 602 10.58 19.79 -5.59
CA VAL A 602 9.60 20.84 -5.29
C VAL A 602 8.78 20.40 -4.07
N GLN A 603 9.09 20.96 -2.91
CA GLN A 603 8.35 20.69 -1.68
C GLN A 603 7.07 21.52 -1.65
N PHE A 604 5.97 20.94 -1.16
CA PHE A 604 4.72 21.68 -0.98
C PHE A 604 4.01 21.27 0.30
N PHE A 605 3.29 22.21 0.91
CA PHE A 605 2.57 21.97 2.15
C PHE A 605 1.44 22.97 2.37
N ARG A 606 0.46 22.59 3.19
CA ARG A 606 -0.60 23.50 3.65
C ARG A 606 0.03 24.61 4.48
N ARG A 607 -0.27 25.86 4.14
CA ARG A 607 0.32 27.02 4.81
C ARG A 607 -0.06 27.09 6.28
N VAL A 608 -1.37 27.07 6.57
CA VAL A 608 -1.91 27.31 7.91
C VAL A 608 -1.31 26.40 8.99
N PRO A 609 -1.27 25.07 8.85
CA PRO A 609 -0.70 24.21 9.89
C PRO A 609 0.80 24.43 10.08
N VAL A 610 1.54 24.68 8.99
CA VAL A 610 2.99 24.92 9.07
C VAL A 610 3.30 26.22 9.78
N THR A 611 2.54 27.28 9.52
CA THR A 611 2.69 28.58 10.20
C THR A 611 2.23 28.53 11.65
N THR A 612 1.06 27.94 11.93
CA THR A 612 0.49 27.87 13.29
C THR A 612 1.37 27.08 14.24
N TYR A 613 1.92 25.95 13.79
CA TYR A 613 2.80 25.11 14.61
C TYR A 613 4.29 25.43 14.44
N ARG A 614 4.63 26.52 13.75
CA ARG A 614 6.02 26.98 13.50
C ARG A 614 6.93 25.84 13.02
N LEU A 615 6.46 25.06 12.05
CA LEU A 615 7.15 23.83 11.64
C LEU A 615 8.37 24.12 10.78
N PHE A 616 8.38 25.20 9.99
CA PHE A 616 9.48 25.46 9.07
C PHE A 616 10.78 25.83 9.84
N PRO A 617 11.88 25.08 9.66
CA PRO A 617 13.13 25.36 10.35
C PRO A 617 13.96 26.42 9.60
N ALA A 618 14.31 27.51 10.26
CA ALA A 618 15.26 28.51 9.72
C ALA A 618 16.71 28.07 9.96
N ILE A 619 17.08 26.93 9.40
CA ILE A 619 18.46 26.42 9.40
C ILE A 619 19.06 26.56 7.99
N PRO A 620 20.38 26.78 7.87
CA PRO A 620 20.99 27.08 6.58
C PRO A 620 21.12 25.85 5.66
N LEU A 621 21.12 24.64 6.22
CA LEU A 621 21.26 23.38 5.51
C LEU A 621 20.35 22.32 6.15
N MET A 622 19.81 21.41 5.34
CA MET A 622 18.93 20.32 5.75
C MET A 622 17.56 20.77 6.32
N GLU A 623 17.12 21.99 6.01
CA GLU A 623 15.82 22.52 6.41
C GLU A 623 14.65 21.73 5.80
N ASP A 624 14.86 21.21 4.60
CA ASP A 624 14.01 20.34 3.79
C ASP A 624 13.76 18.97 4.48
N VAL A 625 14.82 18.37 5.02
CA VAL A 625 14.77 17.11 5.77
C VAL A 625 14.07 17.32 7.10
N GLU A 626 14.48 18.34 7.85
CA GLU A 626 13.87 18.66 9.15
C GLU A 626 12.39 19.03 8.99
N LEU A 627 12.02 19.79 7.94
CA LEU A 627 10.62 20.03 7.59
C LEU A 627 9.88 18.72 7.31
N SER A 628 10.45 17.81 6.50
CA SER A 628 9.84 16.51 6.21
C SER A 628 9.57 15.70 7.49
N LEU A 629 10.52 15.68 8.44
CA LEU A 629 10.35 15.02 9.73
C LEU A 629 9.28 15.68 10.60
N ARG A 630 9.19 17.01 10.58
CA ARG A 630 8.16 17.78 11.32
C ARG A 630 6.77 17.63 10.72
N LEU A 631 6.64 17.62 9.39
CA LEU A 631 5.39 17.38 8.67
C LEU A 631 4.85 15.97 8.94
N ASN A 632 5.72 14.95 8.96
CA ASN A 632 5.35 13.58 9.32
C ASN A 632 4.72 13.46 10.72
N ARG A 633 5.04 14.37 11.65
CA ARG A 633 4.42 14.40 13.00
C ARG A 633 3.05 15.08 13.02
N LEU A 634 2.70 15.83 11.97
CA LEU A 634 1.44 16.56 11.88
C LEU A 634 0.41 15.80 11.04
N GLY A 635 0.81 15.22 9.92
CA GLY A 635 -0.08 14.53 9.00
C GLY A 635 0.65 13.61 8.03
N ARG A 636 -0.11 13.01 7.11
CA ARG A 636 0.48 12.21 6.04
C ARG A 636 1.15 13.12 5.01
N GLN A 637 2.22 12.63 4.42
CA GLN A 637 2.82 13.24 3.24
C GLN A 637 2.55 12.39 2.01
N THR A 638 2.64 13.01 0.83
CA THR A 638 2.52 12.32 -0.46
C THR A 638 3.70 12.64 -1.36
N TYR A 639 3.95 11.78 -2.33
CA TYR A 639 4.97 11.99 -3.33
C TYR A 639 4.35 11.93 -4.72
N LEU A 640 4.59 12.97 -5.51
CA LEU A 640 4.19 13.05 -6.91
C LEU A 640 5.41 12.74 -7.77
N PHE A 641 5.33 11.68 -8.57
CA PHE A 641 6.44 11.28 -9.43
C PHE A 641 6.71 12.32 -10.52
N GLY A 642 8.00 12.56 -10.77
CA GLY A 642 8.48 13.86 -11.19
C GLY A 642 8.11 14.33 -12.60
N THR A 643 7.77 15.62 -12.68
CA THR A 643 7.59 16.42 -13.90
C THR A 643 8.42 17.69 -13.89
N ALA A 644 9.15 17.96 -12.80
CA ALA A 644 10.08 19.08 -12.71
C ALA A 644 11.39 18.76 -13.43
N SER A 645 11.96 19.74 -14.14
CA SER A 645 13.27 19.66 -14.77
C SER A 645 14.26 20.45 -13.92
N ILE A 646 15.28 19.78 -13.39
CA ILE A 646 16.31 20.35 -12.51
C ILE A 646 17.59 20.56 -13.30
N SER A 647 18.26 21.70 -13.10
CA SER A 647 19.54 21.97 -13.77
C SER A 647 20.65 21.06 -13.24
N ALA A 648 21.40 20.40 -14.13
CA ALA A 648 22.59 19.63 -13.75
C ALA A 648 23.85 20.51 -13.56
N ARG A 649 23.78 21.80 -13.88
CA ARG A 649 24.92 22.74 -13.93
C ARG A 649 25.80 22.67 -12.67
N ARG A 650 25.19 22.70 -11.48
CA ARG A 650 25.93 22.70 -10.21
C ARG A 650 26.65 21.36 -9.96
N TRP A 651 26.01 20.25 -10.32
CA TRP A 651 26.59 18.90 -10.23
C TRP A 651 27.75 18.71 -11.21
N GLU A 652 27.62 19.24 -12.42
CA GLU A 652 28.66 19.20 -13.45
C GLU A 652 29.85 20.09 -13.10
N ALA A 653 29.62 21.27 -12.49
CA ALA A 653 30.67 22.20 -12.10
C ALA A 653 31.44 21.78 -10.83
N ALA A 654 30.76 21.29 -9.80
CA ALA A 654 31.38 20.95 -8.50
C ALA A 654 31.82 19.48 -8.39
N GLY A 655 31.32 18.61 -9.26
CA GLY A 655 31.50 17.15 -9.19
C GLY A 655 30.56 16.48 -8.17
N PHE A 656 30.18 15.22 -8.45
CA PHE A 656 29.15 14.46 -7.71
C PHE A 656 29.34 14.35 -6.17
N GLY A 657 30.54 14.57 -5.64
CA GLY A 657 30.82 14.51 -4.19
C GLY A 657 30.80 15.84 -3.45
N ARG A 658 30.69 16.98 -4.16
CA ARG A 658 30.77 18.34 -3.56
C ARG A 658 29.56 19.23 -3.88
N ALA A 659 28.60 18.72 -4.65
CA ALA A 659 27.46 19.47 -5.18
C ALA A 659 26.19 19.42 -4.31
N ALA A 660 26.22 18.69 -3.19
CA ALA A 660 25.07 18.44 -2.31
C ALA A 660 24.82 19.57 -1.31
#